data_AF-A0A7Y2TLG1-F1
#
_entry.id   AF-A0A7Y2TLG1-F1
#
_cell.length_a   1.000
_cell.length_b   1.000
_cell.length_c   1.000
_cell.angle_alpha   90.00
_cell.angle_beta   90.00
_cell.angle_gamma   90.00
#
_symmetry.space_group_name_H-M   'P 1'
#
loop_
_entity.id
_entity.type
_entity.pdbx_description
1 polymer ?
#
loop_
_entity_poly.entity_id
_entity_poly.type
_entity_poly.pdbx_seq_one_letter_code
_entity_poly.pdbx_strand_id
1 'polypeptide(L)'
;MKTYFKALFLLLFVYSCAPEETIMTYNLSTSVVPANSGTIATINQPNSDVVQLIAIPAQDYEFQGWIIGNQTTPSEFDNTLYVQLDSNKNVTALFQYVAPDSDGDGVPDDRDLCNNTRRGHDVDGNGCADYQRDSDGDGVNDADDQCYTAPGYTVDPQGCADYQRDSDGDGVNDHRDQCPDTQDGVSVDYYGCADYQKDSDNDGVTDDRDACHHTPIGEYVDSNGCSESQKDEDNDGVSDVNDDCPNTPYGANVDSNGCADSQKDTDNDGYNDAIDLCPNTPIGEVVDANGCSISQFTYVPDDNFEQYLINIGRDDVLDDYVRTNSIDNITSLYMNYNYNLSDLTGIEDFTNLQYLDVYNNNLTSLDVSKNTKLYRLQVGNNNLTSLDVSNNPALRYLYAGDNQLTTLDLSGTPNLYRLDLYSNQLTSLDLSQNTSIDYVQVQNNQLTSLDISGATALQTIYADNNQLTSLVMGTNTALRYLSAYSNQLTSLDVSGSPSLYNLSIAYNQLTSLNLSGLTNLQYVSASNNSLSSIDLSNDTNLRDLYVHNNQLTSMDLSNTPNLYWLYAYNNQLTSLDFSTSSNLYYVHLRNNQLTSLDISNKSNLRYLYVDSNQLNSLDASTNPNLERIYAYYNQLTSVNVNGATALRYLQLQSNQLTSLDLSSNTSLYYLYVHSNQLTSLDLSTNTSLEYFDVSSNQLTSLNVAGATSLRYFYCQYNYSLTNLELGSHPLLYYIYAYRTALTSLNVSNCPALTNLNTYASINPNPSQCIQVSQDQFNNIPSYWNTYGATYSTTPCP
;
A
#
# COMPACT_ATOMS: atom_id res chain seq x y z
N MET A 1 -14.75 35.68 19.18
CA MET A 1 -14.72 37.15 19.28
C MET A 1 -14.22 37.68 17.94
N LYS A 2 -14.92 38.66 17.34
CA LYS A 2 -14.66 39.26 16.00
C LYS A 2 -13.22 39.85 15.94
N THR A 3 -12.55 40.06 14.79
CA THR A 3 -12.90 41.09 13.80
C THR A 3 -12.03 41.02 12.52
N TYR A 4 -12.73 41.06 11.39
CA TYR A 4 -12.43 41.52 10.03
C TYR A 4 -11.11 42.26 9.73
N PHE A 5 -10.47 41.87 8.62
CA PHE A 5 -9.79 42.80 7.70
C PHE A 5 -10.25 42.53 6.26
N LYS A 6 -10.96 43.50 5.67
CA LYS A 6 -11.23 43.57 4.23
C LYS A 6 -10.18 44.52 3.63
N ALA A 7 -9.42 44.05 2.65
CA ALA A 7 -8.73 44.91 1.70
C ALA A 7 -8.96 44.38 0.29
N LEU A 8 -9.67 45.19 -0.49
CA LEU A 8 -9.98 45.05 -1.89
C LEU A 8 -8.71 45.34 -2.70
N PHE A 9 -8.20 44.38 -3.45
CA PHE A 9 -7.31 44.65 -4.59
C PHE A 9 -7.75 43.81 -5.79
N LEU A 10 -8.21 44.54 -6.80
CA LEU A 10 -8.61 44.09 -8.12
C LEU A 10 -7.33 44.05 -8.98
N LEU A 11 -6.85 42.88 -9.38
CA LEU A 11 -5.97 42.76 -10.56
C LEU A 11 -5.99 41.33 -11.10
N LEU A 12 -6.49 41.27 -12.35
CA LEU A 12 -6.53 40.16 -13.29
C LEU A 12 -5.44 39.09 -13.11
N PHE A 13 -5.88 37.86 -12.82
CA PHE A 13 -5.21 36.65 -13.29
C PHE A 13 -6.15 35.85 -14.17
N VAL A 14 -5.61 35.42 -15.30
CA VAL A 14 -6.26 34.65 -16.36
C VAL A 14 -6.69 33.30 -15.78
N TYR A 15 -7.99 33.06 -15.68
CA TYR A 15 -8.55 31.75 -15.35
C TYR A 15 -8.32 30.80 -16.52
N SER A 16 -7.36 29.87 -16.39
CA SER A 16 -7.52 28.56 -17.02
C SER A 16 -8.47 27.75 -16.14
N CYS A 17 -9.75 27.76 -16.48
CA CYS A 17 -10.71 26.84 -15.89
C CYS A 17 -10.42 25.45 -16.47
N ALA A 18 -9.60 24.66 -15.78
CA ALA A 18 -9.86 23.23 -15.72
C ALA A 18 -11.25 23.06 -15.09
N PRO A 19 -12.08 22.11 -15.54
CA PRO A 19 -13.32 21.82 -14.82
C PRO A 19 -12.93 21.53 -13.36
N GLU A 20 -13.63 22.13 -12.41
CA GLU A 20 -13.54 21.73 -11.01
C GLU A 20 -13.77 20.22 -10.96
N GLU A 21 -12.68 19.46 -10.83
CA GLU A 21 -12.77 18.11 -10.31
C GLU A 21 -13.49 18.28 -8.98
N THR A 22 -14.69 17.71 -8.88
CA THR A 22 -15.34 17.59 -7.59
C THR A 22 -14.42 16.75 -6.72
N ILE A 23 -13.58 17.41 -5.92
CA ILE A 23 -12.72 16.75 -4.94
C ILE A 23 -13.68 16.09 -3.96
N MET A 24 -13.81 14.77 -4.07
CA MET A 24 -14.57 13.97 -3.13
C MET A 24 -13.78 13.97 -1.82
N THR A 25 -14.21 14.78 -0.85
CA THR A 25 -13.59 14.84 0.47
C THR A 25 -14.22 13.80 1.38
N TYR A 26 -13.43 12.84 1.84
CA TYR A 26 -13.84 11.86 2.84
C TYR A 26 -13.27 12.21 4.21
N ASN A 27 -14.08 12.02 5.26
CA ASN A 27 -13.64 12.19 6.63
C ASN A 27 -13.13 10.86 7.18
N LEU A 28 -11.92 10.88 7.73
CA LEU A 28 -11.38 9.82 8.57
C LEU A 28 -11.46 10.27 10.03
N SER A 29 -12.26 9.58 10.84
CA SER A 29 -12.25 9.75 12.29
C SER A 29 -11.53 8.60 12.95
N THR A 30 -10.68 8.90 13.94
CA THR A 30 -9.93 7.91 14.71
C THR A 30 -10.29 7.99 16.19
N SER A 31 -10.42 6.85 16.85
CA SER A 31 -10.59 6.76 18.31
C SER A 31 -9.80 5.61 18.92
N VAL A 32 -9.57 5.65 20.23
CA VAL A 32 -8.96 4.55 20.99
C VAL A 32 -9.94 4.05 22.05
N VAL A 33 -9.91 2.75 22.33
CA VAL A 33 -10.71 2.11 23.39
C VAL A 33 -9.80 1.17 24.19
N PRO A 34 -9.76 1.26 25.54
CA PRO A 34 -10.37 2.28 26.42
C PRO A 34 -9.93 3.72 26.13
N ALA A 35 -10.62 4.72 26.67
CA ALA A 35 -10.16 6.11 26.54
C ALA A 35 -8.81 6.29 27.26
N ASN A 36 -7.85 6.95 26.60
CA ASN A 36 -6.46 7.16 27.07
C ASN A 36 -5.57 5.91 27.09
N SER A 37 -5.99 4.77 26.53
CA SER A 37 -5.16 3.56 26.45
C SER A 37 -4.05 3.61 25.39
N GLY A 38 -3.97 4.70 24.64
CA GLY A 38 -2.99 4.92 23.59
C GLY A 38 -3.33 6.11 22.71
N THR A 39 -2.60 6.24 21.60
CA THR A 39 -2.83 7.24 20.56
C THR A 39 -2.76 6.60 19.18
N ILE A 40 -3.28 7.29 18.16
CA ILE A 40 -3.14 6.87 16.76
C ILE A 40 -2.36 7.97 16.04
N ALA A 41 -1.19 7.63 15.51
CA ALA A 41 -0.46 8.48 14.58
C ALA A 41 -0.99 8.30 13.16
N THR A 42 -1.15 9.42 12.44
CA THR A 42 -1.63 9.42 11.05
C THR A 42 -0.51 9.89 10.13
N ILE A 43 -0.14 9.06 9.16
CA ILE A 43 0.86 9.38 8.14
C ILE A 43 0.14 9.46 6.79
N ASN A 44 0.06 10.67 6.26
CA ASN A 44 -0.48 10.91 4.92
C ASN A 44 0.62 10.68 3.89
N GLN A 45 0.39 9.80 2.93
CA GLN A 45 1.30 9.64 1.81
C GLN A 45 0.97 10.68 0.71
N PRO A 46 1.97 11.38 0.15
CA PRO A 46 1.73 12.32 -0.95
C PRO A 46 1.15 11.58 -2.17
N ASN A 47 0.06 12.11 -2.73
CA ASN A 47 -0.60 11.57 -3.94
C ASN A 47 -1.18 10.14 -3.80
N SER A 48 -1.59 9.73 -2.60
CA SER A 48 -2.26 8.46 -2.36
C SER A 48 -3.59 8.67 -1.64
N ASP A 49 -4.60 7.89 -2.03
CA ASP A 49 -5.89 7.80 -1.32
C ASP A 49 -5.82 6.83 -0.12
N VAL A 50 -4.62 6.34 0.20
CA VAL A 50 -4.33 5.47 1.35
C VAL A 50 -3.70 6.29 2.47
N VAL A 51 -4.31 6.20 3.66
CA VAL A 51 -3.77 6.77 4.89
C VAL A 51 -3.19 5.65 5.76
N GLN A 52 -1.96 5.82 6.22
CA GLN A 52 -1.34 4.91 7.18
C GLN A 52 -1.67 5.39 8.60
N LEU A 53 -2.20 4.49 9.41
CA LEU A 53 -2.47 4.70 10.83
C LEU A 53 -1.55 3.80 11.65
N ILE A 54 -0.99 4.32 12.74
CA ILE A 54 -0.14 3.56 13.66
C ILE A 54 -0.70 3.73 15.06
N ALA A 55 -1.11 2.63 15.70
CA ALA A 55 -1.55 2.59 17.08
C ALA A 55 -0.33 2.55 18.01
N ILE A 56 -0.24 3.53 18.90
CA ILE A 56 0.83 3.67 19.88
C ILE A 56 0.19 3.47 21.26
N PRO A 57 0.46 2.34 21.95
CA PRO A 57 -0.10 2.08 23.27
C PRO A 57 0.37 3.12 24.30
N ALA A 58 -0.46 3.40 25.29
CA ALA A 58 -0.04 4.09 26.50
C ALA A 58 0.73 3.12 27.41
N GLN A 59 1.41 3.65 28.43
CA GLN A 59 2.02 2.84 29.48
C GLN A 59 0.96 1.89 30.08
N ASP A 60 1.32 0.61 30.26
CA ASP A 60 0.47 -0.47 30.82
C ASP A 60 -0.70 -0.93 29.91
N TYR A 61 -0.66 -0.59 28.62
CA TYR A 61 -1.61 -1.06 27.62
C TYR A 61 -0.91 -1.75 26.45
N GLU A 62 -1.54 -2.79 25.93
CA GLU A 62 -1.11 -3.46 24.70
C GLU A 62 -2.15 -3.31 23.60
N PHE A 63 -1.70 -3.17 22.35
CA PHE A 63 -2.57 -3.07 21.19
C PHE A 63 -3.22 -4.43 20.87
N GLN A 64 -4.54 -4.43 20.66
CA GLN A 64 -5.35 -5.64 20.49
C GLN A 64 -6.03 -5.75 19.11
N GLY A 65 -5.97 -4.71 18.29
CA GLY A 65 -6.53 -4.74 16.93
C GLY A 65 -7.29 -3.50 16.54
N TRP A 66 -7.76 -3.50 15.29
CA TRP A 66 -8.51 -2.39 14.70
C TRP A 66 -9.99 -2.74 14.52
N ILE A 67 -10.86 -1.76 14.74
CA ILE A 67 -12.25 -1.78 14.31
C ILE A 67 -12.42 -0.75 13.20
N ILE A 68 -12.96 -1.16 12.06
CA ILE A 68 -13.31 -0.27 10.95
C ILE A 68 -14.82 -0.33 10.74
N GLY A 69 -15.53 0.74 11.09
CA GLY A 69 -17.00 0.72 11.12
C GLY A 69 -17.55 -0.27 12.15
N ASN A 70 -18.25 -1.32 11.69
CA ASN A 70 -18.78 -2.42 12.54
C ASN A 70 -18.00 -3.73 12.38
N GLN A 71 -16.87 -3.73 11.66
CA GLN A 71 -16.06 -4.92 11.39
C GLN A 71 -14.79 -4.86 12.23
N THR A 72 -14.53 -5.90 13.03
CA THR A 72 -13.24 -6.15 13.66
C THR A 72 -12.31 -6.80 12.64
N THR A 73 -11.14 -6.23 12.39
CA THR A 73 -10.14 -6.91 11.55
C THR A 73 -9.54 -8.08 12.35
N PRO A 74 -9.43 -9.29 11.78
CA PRO A 74 -8.73 -10.38 12.44
C PRO A 74 -7.22 -10.16 12.27
N SER A 75 -6.61 -9.43 13.20
CA SER A 75 -5.16 -9.30 13.29
C SER A 75 -4.76 -9.18 14.74
N GLU A 76 -4.29 -10.29 15.28
CA GLU A 76 -3.30 -10.31 16.34
C GLU A 76 -2.02 -9.69 15.75
N PHE A 77 -1.40 -8.74 16.46
CA PHE A 77 -0.03 -8.18 16.30
C PHE A 77 0.28 -6.99 15.36
N ASP A 78 -0.56 -6.55 14.42
CA ASP A 78 -0.20 -5.38 13.56
C ASP A 78 -0.80 -4.06 14.06
N ASN A 79 0.02 -3.26 14.76
CA ASN A 79 -0.37 -1.92 15.20
C ASN A 79 -0.36 -0.89 14.07
N THR A 80 -0.11 -1.28 12.82
CA THR A 80 -0.17 -0.42 11.64
C THR A 80 -1.34 -0.82 10.74
N LEU A 81 -2.13 0.16 10.30
CA LEU A 81 -3.29 -0.04 9.42
C LEU A 81 -3.24 0.90 8.21
N TYR A 82 -3.36 0.34 7.01
CA TYR A 82 -3.51 1.10 5.77
C TYR A 82 -4.98 1.23 5.40
N VAL A 83 -5.51 2.45 5.41
CA VAL A 83 -6.93 2.75 5.17
C VAL A 83 -7.10 3.42 3.82
N GLN A 84 -7.77 2.74 2.89
CA GLN A 84 -8.24 3.36 1.65
C GLN A 84 -9.42 4.31 1.94
N LEU A 85 -9.26 5.58 1.61
CA LEU A 85 -10.31 6.59 1.70
C LEU A 85 -11.16 6.62 0.43
N ASP A 86 -12.06 5.63 0.33
CA ASP A 86 -13.10 5.54 -0.72
C ASP A 86 -14.49 6.03 -0.25
N SER A 87 -14.60 6.37 1.05
CA SER A 87 -15.82 6.76 1.76
C SER A 87 -15.44 7.34 3.13
N ASN A 88 -16.39 7.95 3.85
CA ASN A 88 -16.15 8.33 5.25
C ASN A 88 -15.87 7.07 6.08
N LYS A 89 -14.76 7.06 6.83
CA LYS A 89 -14.36 5.93 7.68
C LYS A 89 -14.27 6.35 9.13
N ASN A 90 -14.69 5.46 10.03
CA ASN A 90 -14.40 5.56 11.45
C ASN A 90 -13.55 4.36 11.85
N VAL A 91 -12.37 4.63 12.42
CA VAL A 91 -11.38 3.62 12.78
C VAL A 91 -11.10 3.71 14.27
N THR A 92 -11.20 2.59 14.97
CA THR A 92 -10.91 2.51 16.41
C THR A 92 -9.77 1.55 16.66
N ALA A 93 -8.72 1.99 17.35
CA ALA A 93 -7.70 1.11 17.92
C ALA A 93 -8.21 0.54 19.25
N LEU A 94 -8.18 -0.78 19.38
CA LEU A 94 -8.44 -1.48 20.62
C LEU A 94 -7.12 -1.69 21.35
N PHE A 95 -7.13 -1.40 22.64
CA PHE A 95 -6.05 -1.72 23.54
C PHE A 95 -6.62 -2.49 24.74
N GLN A 96 -5.81 -3.36 25.32
CA GLN A 96 -6.13 -4.06 26.55
C GLN A 96 -5.17 -3.60 27.63
N TYR A 97 -5.72 -3.32 28.80
CA TYR A 97 -4.91 -3.06 29.99
C TYR A 97 -4.19 -4.34 30.37
N VAL A 98 -2.88 -4.25 30.51
CA VAL A 98 -2.06 -5.33 31.05
C VAL A 98 -1.68 -4.90 32.45
N ALA A 99 -2.23 -5.60 33.44
CA ALA A 99 -1.90 -5.33 34.83
C ALA A 99 -0.40 -5.69 35.04
N PRO A 100 0.38 -4.81 35.70
CA PRO A 100 1.75 -5.12 36.07
C PRO A 100 1.81 -6.43 36.88
N ASP A 101 2.83 -7.23 36.63
CA ASP A 101 3.15 -8.48 37.33
C ASP A 101 4.65 -8.38 37.68
N SER A 102 4.92 -7.90 38.89
CA SER A 102 6.23 -7.42 39.33
C SER A 102 7.23 -8.56 39.59
N ASP A 103 6.76 -9.77 39.91
CA ASP A 103 7.58 -10.95 40.17
C ASP A 103 7.46 -12.06 39.10
N GLY A 104 6.49 -11.92 38.18
CA GLY A 104 6.38 -12.71 36.96
C GLY A 104 5.84 -14.11 37.18
N ASP A 105 5.06 -14.32 38.24
CA ASP A 105 4.49 -15.62 38.63
C ASP A 105 3.19 -15.97 37.86
N GLY A 106 2.64 -15.02 37.10
CA GLY A 106 1.42 -15.18 36.32
C GLY A 106 0.14 -14.66 37.00
N VAL A 107 0.24 -14.06 38.19
CA VAL A 107 -0.85 -13.35 38.89
C VAL A 107 -0.52 -11.86 38.95
N PRO A 108 -1.36 -10.97 38.41
CA PRO A 108 -1.04 -9.54 38.40
C PRO A 108 -1.04 -8.89 39.79
N ASP A 109 -0.22 -7.85 40.00
CA ASP A 109 0.05 -7.17 41.27
C ASP A 109 -1.19 -6.74 42.06
N ASP A 110 -2.31 -6.45 41.38
CA ASP A 110 -3.56 -6.03 42.02
C ASP A 110 -4.38 -7.19 42.61
N ARG A 111 -4.00 -8.42 42.27
CA ARG A 111 -4.58 -9.68 42.70
C ARG A 111 -3.58 -10.61 43.37
N ASP A 112 -2.30 -10.27 43.30
CA ASP A 112 -1.22 -11.00 43.91
C ASP A 112 -1.02 -10.56 45.37
N LEU A 113 -1.24 -11.50 46.29
CA LEU A 113 -1.04 -11.33 47.72
C LEU A 113 0.35 -11.79 48.17
N CYS A 114 1.12 -12.40 47.27
CA CYS A 114 2.45 -12.96 47.47
C CYS A 114 3.41 -12.40 46.41
N ASN A 115 3.63 -11.09 46.49
CA ASN A 115 4.39 -10.23 45.56
C ASN A 115 5.90 -10.48 45.41
N ASN A 116 6.36 -11.69 45.72
CA ASN A 116 7.73 -12.15 45.54
C ASN A 116 7.80 -13.65 45.19
N THR A 117 6.73 -14.22 44.64
CA THR A 117 6.70 -15.63 44.27
C THR A 117 7.61 -15.88 43.08
N ARG A 118 8.50 -16.87 43.21
CA ARG A 118 9.50 -17.14 42.19
C ARG A 118 8.85 -17.62 40.88
N ARG A 119 9.19 -16.96 39.78
CA ARG A 119 8.79 -17.31 38.41
C ARG A 119 8.96 -18.82 38.11
N GLY A 120 7.87 -19.48 37.74
CA GLY A 120 7.84 -20.89 37.32
C GLY A 120 7.31 -21.90 38.35
N HIS A 121 6.87 -21.47 39.53
CA HIS A 121 6.17 -22.30 40.51
C HIS A 121 4.65 -22.30 40.30
N ASP A 122 3.96 -23.41 40.61
CA ASP A 122 2.50 -23.47 40.60
C ASP A 122 1.93 -22.66 41.78
N VAL A 123 1.14 -21.62 41.47
CA VAL A 123 0.53 -20.70 42.45
C VAL A 123 -1.00 -20.83 42.48
N ASP A 124 -1.61 -20.48 43.61
CA ASP A 124 -3.07 -20.43 43.73
C ASP A 124 -3.67 -19.13 43.14
N GLY A 125 -4.98 -18.94 43.28
CA GLY A 125 -5.69 -17.80 42.70
C GLY A 125 -5.30 -16.42 43.24
N ASN A 126 -4.45 -16.37 44.28
CA ASN A 126 -3.92 -15.16 44.92
C ASN A 126 -2.39 -15.00 44.74
N GLY A 127 -1.74 -15.78 43.86
CA GLY A 127 -0.29 -15.68 43.61
C GLY A 127 0.59 -16.41 44.63
N CYS A 128 0.02 -17.20 45.54
CA CYS A 128 0.79 -17.88 46.58
C CYS A 128 1.02 -19.36 46.23
N ALA A 129 2.27 -19.81 46.29
CA ALA A 129 2.63 -21.21 46.21
C ALA A 129 2.42 -21.93 47.56
N ASP A 130 2.39 -23.26 47.55
CA ASP A 130 2.05 -24.08 48.73
C ASP A 130 2.91 -23.79 49.98
N TYR A 131 4.18 -23.41 49.81
CA TYR A 131 5.10 -23.05 50.90
C TYR A 131 4.87 -21.64 51.47
N GLN A 132 4.03 -20.82 50.84
CA GLN A 132 3.66 -19.47 51.27
C GLN A 132 2.29 -19.44 51.98
N ARG A 133 1.64 -20.60 52.20
CA ARG A 133 0.31 -20.70 52.83
C ARG A 133 0.38 -21.35 54.20
N ASP A 134 -0.40 -20.81 55.14
CA ASP A 134 -0.60 -21.29 56.51
C ASP A 134 -2.11 -21.20 56.82
N SER A 135 -2.82 -22.32 56.66
CA SER A 135 -4.28 -22.39 56.63
C SER A 135 -4.94 -22.27 58.01
N ASP A 136 -4.24 -22.59 59.09
CA ASP A 136 -4.75 -22.46 60.46
C ASP A 136 -4.11 -21.31 61.24
N GLY A 137 -3.05 -20.70 60.69
CA GLY A 137 -2.48 -19.44 61.12
C GLY A 137 -1.60 -19.58 62.37
N ASP A 138 -1.05 -20.77 62.61
CA ASP A 138 -0.20 -21.07 63.77
C ASP A 138 1.30 -20.79 63.51
N GLY A 139 1.66 -20.47 62.26
CA GLY A 139 3.00 -20.09 61.84
C GLY A 139 3.79 -21.19 61.14
N VAL A 140 3.23 -22.40 60.96
CA VAL A 140 3.82 -23.48 60.16
C VAL A 140 3.06 -23.58 58.84
N ASN A 141 3.79 -23.65 57.71
CA ASN A 141 3.14 -23.69 56.40
C ASN A 141 2.42 -25.04 56.18
N ASP A 142 1.40 -25.03 55.34
CA ASP A 142 0.51 -26.16 55.08
C ASP A 142 1.22 -27.44 54.60
N ALA A 143 2.44 -27.35 54.07
CA ALA A 143 3.20 -28.50 53.62
C ALA A 143 3.88 -29.26 54.77
N ASP A 144 4.09 -28.62 55.93
CA ASP A 144 4.89 -29.12 57.05
C ASP A 144 4.09 -29.34 58.36
N ASP A 145 2.84 -28.87 58.46
CA ASP A 145 2.01 -28.96 59.67
C ASP A 145 1.30 -30.33 59.87
N GLN A 146 1.43 -30.92 61.08
CA GLN A 146 0.81 -32.18 61.51
C GLN A 146 -0.22 -32.04 62.65
N CYS A 147 -0.43 -30.84 63.20
CA CYS A 147 -1.19 -30.59 64.42
C CYS A 147 -2.03 -29.31 64.28
N TYR A 148 -3.35 -29.45 64.14
CA TYR A 148 -4.22 -28.27 63.99
C TYR A 148 -4.28 -27.44 65.28
N THR A 149 -3.52 -26.36 65.33
CA THR A 149 -3.36 -25.51 66.51
C THR A 149 -4.03 -24.17 66.28
N ALA A 150 -4.80 -23.69 67.25
CA ALA A 150 -5.53 -22.44 67.07
C ALA A 150 -4.54 -21.27 66.94
N PRO A 151 -4.81 -20.29 66.05
CA PRO A 151 -3.88 -19.19 65.79
C PRO A 151 -3.60 -18.41 67.08
N GLY A 152 -2.30 -18.28 67.40
CA GLY A 152 -1.80 -17.59 68.59
C GLY A 152 -1.11 -18.43 69.66
N TYR A 153 -0.86 -19.72 69.42
CA TYR A 153 0.03 -20.55 70.25
C TYR A 153 1.33 -20.86 69.50
N THR A 154 2.48 -20.88 70.19
CA THR A 154 3.76 -21.29 69.60
C THR A 154 3.78 -22.81 69.47
N VAL A 155 4.12 -23.27 68.28
CA VAL A 155 4.11 -24.68 67.88
C VAL A 155 5.49 -25.16 67.47
N ASP A 156 5.74 -26.45 67.59
CA ASP A 156 6.96 -27.09 67.09
C ASP A 156 6.93 -27.23 65.55
N PRO A 157 8.02 -27.69 64.90
CA PRO A 157 8.09 -27.80 63.44
C PRO A 157 7.10 -28.80 62.80
N GLN A 158 6.26 -29.46 63.60
CA GLN A 158 5.15 -30.30 63.15
C GLN A 158 3.78 -29.71 63.56
N GLY A 159 3.73 -28.45 64.01
CA GLY A 159 2.50 -27.73 64.35
C GLY A 159 1.95 -27.96 65.76
N CYS A 160 2.66 -28.61 66.70
CA CYS A 160 2.12 -28.93 68.03
C CYS A 160 2.61 -27.96 69.14
N ALA A 161 1.73 -27.47 70.02
CA ALA A 161 2.08 -26.46 71.03
C ALA A 161 2.60 -27.00 72.37
N ASP A 162 3.54 -26.27 72.99
CA ASP A 162 4.31 -26.72 74.16
C ASP A 162 3.48 -26.96 75.43
N TYR A 163 2.34 -26.27 75.62
CA TYR A 163 1.51 -26.45 76.82
C TYR A 163 0.87 -27.85 76.90
N GLN A 164 1.04 -28.65 75.86
CA GLN A 164 0.51 -29.99 75.72
C GLN A 164 1.56 -31.08 76.09
N ARG A 165 2.77 -30.72 76.53
CA ARG A 165 3.86 -31.66 76.90
C ARG A 165 4.50 -31.36 78.27
N ASP A 166 5.01 -32.38 78.95
CA ASP A 166 5.74 -32.36 80.26
C ASP A 166 6.66 -33.58 80.30
N SER A 167 7.95 -33.36 80.06
CA SER A 167 8.90 -34.37 79.59
C SER A 167 9.82 -34.92 80.68
N ASP A 168 10.11 -34.18 81.76
CA ASP A 168 11.05 -34.60 82.82
C ASP A 168 10.39 -34.85 84.20
N GLY A 169 9.14 -34.42 84.37
CA GLY A 169 8.28 -34.75 85.50
C GLY A 169 8.53 -33.96 86.77
N ASP A 170 9.22 -32.83 86.69
CA ASP A 170 9.55 -31.97 87.85
C ASP A 170 8.33 -31.17 88.40
N GLY A 171 7.21 -31.21 87.68
CA GLY A 171 5.94 -30.58 88.03
C GLY A 171 5.63 -29.29 87.26
N VAL A 172 6.50 -28.88 86.33
CA VAL A 172 6.30 -27.78 85.39
C VAL A 172 6.22 -28.34 83.97
N ASN A 173 5.12 -28.10 83.26
CA ASN A 173 4.97 -28.61 81.89
C ASN A 173 5.91 -27.88 80.93
N ASP A 174 6.48 -28.58 79.95
CA ASP A 174 7.62 -28.17 79.10
C ASP A 174 7.59 -26.71 78.64
N HIS A 175 6.42 -26.17 78.27
CA HIS A 175 6.29 -24.76 77.88
C HIS A 175 6.68 -23.72 78.95
N ARG A 176 6.84 -24.16 80.19
CA ARG A 176 7.18 -23.35 81.35
C ARG A 176 8.44 -23.82 82.06
N ASP A 177 9.00 -24.95 81.65
CA ASP A 177 10.17 -25.54 82.25
C ASP A 177 11.41 -25.17 81.43
N GLN A 178 12.28 -24.37 82.03
CA GLN A 178 13.52 -23.87 81.43
C GLN A 178 14.74 -24.70 81.87
N CYS A 179 14.56 -25.69 82.76
CA CYS A 179 15.60 -26.64 83.11
C CYS A 179 15.03 -28.07 83.09
N PRO A 180 14.75 -28.60 81.89
CA PRO A 180 13.98 -29.83 81.63
C PRO A 180 14.75 -31.14 81.89
N ASP A 181 15.81 -31.08 82.72
CA ASP A 181 16.53 -32.25 83.24
C ASP A 181 16.74 -32.08 84.76
N THR A 182 15.84 -31.35 85.41
CA THR A 182 16.01 -31.05 86.82
C THR A 182 15.68 -32.28 87.64
N GLN A 183 16.67 -32.71 88.42
CA GLN A 183 16.61 -33.98 89.12
C GLN A 183 15.37 -34.07 90.03
N ASP A 184 14.44 -34.99 89.76
CA ASP A 184 13.16 -35.12 90.48
C ASP A 184 13.31 -34.95 92.02
N GLY A 185 12.72 -33.87 92.55
CA GLY A 185 12.70 -33.52 93.98
C GLY A 185 13.65 -32.40 94.45
N VAL A 186 14.41 -31.71 93.58
CA VAL A 186 15.12 -30.46 93.95
C VAL A 186 14.17 -29.24 93.94
N SER A 187 14.45 -28.23 94.76
CA SER A 187 13.64 -27.00 94.79
C SER A 187 14.04 -26.10 93.64
N VAL A 188 13.13 -25.98 92.66
CA VAL A 188 13.30 -25.15 91.46
C VAL A 188 12.64 -23.79 91.61
N ASP A 189 13.06 -22.83 90.79
CA ASP A 189 12.37 -21.55 90.69
C ASP A 189 11.12 -21.65 89.77
N TYR A 190 10.49 -20.51 89.46
CA TYR A 190 9.27 -20.49 88.66
C TYR A 190 9.47 -21.00 87.21
N TYR A 191 10.71 -21.15 86.77
CA TYR A 191 11.12 -21.62 85.46
C TYR A 191 11.80 -22.99 85.51
N GLY A 192 11.70 -23.76 86.61
CA GLY A 192 12.32 -25.09 86.69
C GLY A 192 13.82 -25.10 87.00
N CYS A 193 14.51 -23.95 87.13
CA CYS A 193 15.98 -23.90 87.16
C CYS A 193 16.66 -23.71 88.52
N ALA A 194 17.88 -24.27 88.69
CA ALA A 194 18.78 -24.03 89.84
C ALA A 194 20.00 -23.16 89.48
N ASP A 195 20.57 -22.43 90.45
CA ASP A 195 21.56 -21.36 90.21
C ASP A 195 22.89 -21.77 89.54
N TYR A 196 23.28 -23.04 89.54
CA TYR A 196 24.52 -23.52 88.90
C TYR A 196 24.31 -23.95 87.44
N GLN A 197 23.09 -23.82 86.92
CA GLN A 197 22.68 -24.21 85.58
C GLN A 197 22.41 -22.99 84.68
N LYS A 198 22.90 -21.80 85.07
CA LYS A 198 22.65 -20.57 84.33
C LYS A 198 23.74 -20.33 83.30
N ASP A 199 23.29 -20.30 82.07
CA ASP A 199 24.02 -20.17 80.82
C ASP A 199 23.07 -19.36 79.93
N SER A 200 23.36 -18.07 79.76
CA SER A 200 22.38 -17.08 79.28
C SER A 200 22.05 -17.25 77.81
N ASP A 201 22.94 -17.85 77.04
CA ASP A 201 22.72 -18.32 75.67
C ASP A 201 22.74 -19.85 75.53
N ASN A 202 22.93 -20.59 76.63
CA ASN A 202 22.71 -22.03 76.76
C ASN A 202 23.58 -22.88 75.81
N ASP A 203 24.82 -22.46 75.57
CA ASP A 203 25.73 -23.12 74.63
C ASP A 203 26.68 -24.16 75.28
N GLY A 204 26.55 -24.33 76.60
CA GLY A 204 27.35 -25.24 77.40
C GLY A 204 28.59 -24.59 78.01
N VAL A 205 28.82 -23.30 77.75
CA VAL A 205 29.85 -22.47 78.38
C VAL A 205 29.16 -21.41 79.22
N THR A 206 29.15 -21.64 80.54
CA THR A 206 28.53 -20.72 81.49
C THR A 206 28.99 -19.28 81.30
N ASP A 207 28.06 -18.33 81.49
CA ASP A 207 28.23 -16.87 81.27
C ASP A 207 29.57 -16.26 81.69
N ASP A 208 30.22 -16.82 82.71
CA ASP A 208 31.51 -16.36 83.21
C ASP A 208 32.71 -16.70 82.30
N ARG A 209 32.50 -17.48 81.23
CA ARG A 209 33.54 -18.06 80.38
C ARG A 209 33.31 -17.93 78.86
N ASP A 210 32.21 -17.36 78.42
CA ASP A 210 31.84 -17.21 77.01
C ASP A 210 32.35 -15.88 76.39
N ALA A 211 32.92 -15.93 75.18
CA ALA A 211 33.41 -14.80 74.38
C ALA A 211 32.54 -14.48 73.14
N CYS A 212 31.62 -15.37 72.77
CA CYS A 212 30.73 -15.29 71.62
C CYS A 212 29.27 -15.20 72.07
N HIS A 213 29.00 -14.12 72.81
CA HIS A 213 27.69 -13.86 73.40
C HIS A 213 26.55 -14.00 72.38
N HIS A 214 25.54 -14.79 72.75
CA HIS A 214 24.37 -15.19 71.96
C HIS A 214 24.66 -16.28 70.93
N THR A 215 25.35 -17.34 71.34
CA THR A 215 25.47 -18.56 70.53
C THR A 215 24.09 -19.12 70.19
N PRO A 216 23.80 -19.39 68.91
CA PRO A 216 22.56 -20.04 68.51
C PRO A 216 22.38 -21.39 69.23
N ILE A 217 21.21 -21.54 69.86
CA ILE A 217 20.86 -22.70 70.68
C ILE A 217 21.07 -24.01 69.92
N GLY A 218 21.82 -24.93 70.52
CA GLY A 218 22.02 -26.31 70.02
C GLY A 218 23.30 -26.55 69.23
N GLU A 219 24.12 -25.53 69.00
CA GLU A 219 25.42 -25.71 68.35
C GLU A 219 26.53 -26.03 69.35
N TYR A 220 27.48 -26.87 68.93
CA TYR A 220 28.65 -27.16 69.76
C TYR A 220 29.66 -26.03 69.65
N VAL A 221 29.98 -25.45 70.79
CA VAL A 221 30.94 -24.35 70.89
C VAL A 221 32.35 -24.84 71.21
N ASP A 222 33.33 -24.07 70.77
CA ASP A 222 34.72 -24.29 71.17
C ASP A 222 34.98 -23.82 72.62
N SER A 223 36.23 -23.89 73.07
CA SER A 223 36.57 -23.55 74.46
C SER A 223 36.31 -22.09 74.87
N ASN A 224 36.02 -21.21 73.92
CA ASN A 224 35.71 -19.79 74.11
C ASN A 224 34.22 -19.46 73.90
N GLY A 225 33.34 -20.44 73.70
CA GLY A 225 31.91 -20.21 73.51
C GLY A 225 31.48 -19.90 72.08
N CYS A 226 32.35 -20.04 71.06
CA CYS A 226 31.97 -19.78 69.67
C CYS A 226 31.57 -21.07 68.94
N SER A 227 30.39 -21.09 68.31
CA SER A 227 29.94 -22.20 67.46
C SER A 227 30.42 -22.06 66.02
N GLU A 228 30.29 -23.13 65.22
CA GLU A 228 30.69 -23.11 63.81
C GLU A 228 29.84 -22.14 62.97
N SER A 229 28.56 -21.90 63.29
CA SER A 229 27.74 -20.91 62.56
C SER A 229 28.05 -19.45 62.89
N GLN A 230 28.87 -19.20 63.92
CA GLN A 230 29.32 -17.86 64.29
C GLN A 230 30.72 -17.54 63.76
N LYS A 231 31.41 -18.52 63.14
CA LYS A 231 32.72 -18.31 62.53
C LYS A 231 32.54 -17.85 61.09
N ASP A 232 33.31 -16.84 60.72
CA ASP A 232 33.34 -16.22 59.40
C ASP A 232 34.81 -15.81 59.15
N GLU A 233 35.59 -16.71 58.54
CA GLU A 233 37.04 -16.62 58.43
C GLU A 233 37.48 -15.51 57.48
N ASP A 234 36.70 -15.20 56.43
CA ASP A 234 37.00 -14.16 55.45
C ASP A 234 36.20 -12.85 55.61
N ASN A 235 35.24 -12.84 56.53
CA ASN A 235 34.44 -11.68 56.96
C ASN A 235 33.59 -11.10 55.83
N ASP A 236 33.05 -11.95 54.96
CA ASP A 236 32.13 -11.56 53.90
C ASP A 236 30.66 -11.45 54.37
N GLY A 237 30.37 -11.89 55.60
CA GLY A 237 29.05 -11.84 56.22
C GLY A 237 28.27 -13.16 56.14
N VAL A 238 28.84 -14.23 55.58
CA VAL A 238 28.29 -15.59 55.60
C VAL A 238 29.19 -16.49 56.45
N SER A 239 28.59 -17.26 57.36
CA SER A 239 29.35 -18.13 58.26
C SER A 239 30.05 -19.26 57.51
N ASP A 240 31.22 -19.71 57.99
CA ASP A 240 32.04 -20.78 57.39
C ASP A 240 31.26 -22.07 57.04
N VAL A 241 30.19 -22.38 57.80
CA VAL A 241 29.35 -23.58 57.57
C VAL A 241 28.33 -23.44 56.43
N ASN A 242 28.00 -22.20 56.08
CA ASN A 242 27.06 -21.84 55.01
C ASN A 242 27.78 -21.15 53.84
N ASP A 243 29.10 -20.99 53.93
CA ASP A 243 29.95 -20.39 52.90
C ASP A 243 30.51 -21.49 51.98
N ASP A 244 29.96 -21.55 50.76
CA ASP A 244 30.42 -22.43 49.69
C ASP A 244 31.70 -21.89 49.01
N CYS A 245 32.10 -20.65 49.33
CA CYS A 245 33.13 -19.86 48.68
C CYS A 245 34.21 -19.33 49.65
N PRO A 246 34.88 -20.21 50.42
CA PRO A 246 35.84 -19.78 51.43
C PRO A 246 36.97 -18.95 50.81
N ASN A 247 37.22 -17.76 51.35
CA ASN A 247 38.12 -16.69 50.90
C ASN A 247 37.52 -15.67 49.90
N THR A 248 36.26 -15.32 50.05
CA THR A 248 35.63 -14.22 49.33
C THR A 248 36.36 -12.90 49.58
N PRO A 249 36.68 -12.11 48.54
CA PRO A 249 37.41 -10.87 48.73
C PRO A 249 36.70 -9.90 49.68
N TYR A 250 37.40 -9.47 50.73
CA TYR A 250 36.88 -8.54 51.73
C TYR A 250 36.15 -7.32 51.11
N GLY A 251 34.86 -7.21 51.39
CA GLY A 251 33.98 -6.15 50.89
C GLY A 251 33.31 -6.41 49.53
N ALA A 252 33.43 -7.62 48.97
CA ALA A 252 32.59 -8.08 47.85
C ALA A 252 31.13 -8.25 48.30
N ASN A 253 30.18 -8.04 47.38
CA ASN A 253 28.80 -8.41 47.65
C ASN A 253 28.65 -9.90 47.36
N VAL A 254 28.17 -10.65 48.35
CA VAL A 254 28.00 -12.11 48.29
C VAL A 254 26.53 -12.48 48.32
N ASP A 255 26.19 -13.65 47.79
CA ASP A 255 24.86 -14.21 47.95
C ASP A 255 24.72 -14.97 49.28
N SER A 256 23.61 -15.70 49.45
CA SER A 256 23.35 -16.46 50.67
C SER A 256 24.33 -17.59 50.96
N ASN A 257 25.17 -17.96 49.99
CA ASN A 257 26.15 -19.03 50.10
C ASN A 257 27.58 -18.49 50.22
N GLY A 258 27.76 -17.19 50.52
CA GLY A 258 29.08 -16.56 50.63
C GLY A 258 29.76 -16.31 49.29
N CYS A 259 29.11 -16.61 48.17
CA CYS A 259 29.75 -16.50 46.87
C CYS A 259 29.52 -15.12 46.24
N ALA A 260 30.60 -14.40 45.95
CA ALA A 260 30.56 -13.27 45.03
C ALA A 260 30.44 -13.75 43.58
N ASP A 261 29.92 -12.91 42.68
CA ASP A 261 29.83 -13.22 41.24
C ASP A 261 31.19 -13.58 40.61
N SER A 262 32.30 -13.11 41.19
CA SER A 262 33.65 -13.48 40.76
C SER A 262 34.07 -14.92 41.09
N GLN A 263 33.30 -15.62 41.91
CA GLN A 263 33.54 -17.00 42.35
C GLN A 263 32.53 -17.99 41.76
N LYS A 264 31.40 -17.52 41.22
CA LYS A 264 30.36 -18.37 40.61
C LYS A 264 30.58 -18.53 39.12
N ASP A 265 30.29 -19.70 38.60
CA ASP A 265 30.25 -20.02 37.17
C ASP A 265 28.93 -20.81 36.95
N THR A 266 27.85 -20.07 36.68
CA THR A 266 26.48 -20.60 36.72
C THR A 266 26.22 -21.64 35.65
N ASP A 267 26.80 -21.49 34.46
CA ASP A 267 26.62 -22.42 33.33
C ASP A 267 27.79 -23.42 33.17
N ASN A 268 28.81 -23.32 34.02
CA ASN A 268 29.98 -24.19 34.09
C ASN A 268 30.79 -24.20 32.77
N ASP A 269 30.89 -23.06 32.10
CA ASP A 269 31.64 -22.90 30.87
C ASP A 269 33.13 -22.55 31.10
N GLY A 270 33.49 -22.27 32.35
CA GLY A 270 34.84 -21.92 32.79
C GLY A 270 35.07 -20.42 32.98
N TYR A 271 34.07 -19.56 32.78
CA TYR A 271 34.08 -18.13 33.09
C TYR A 271 33.14 -17.85 34.25
N ASN A 272 33.58 -17.00 35.19
CA ASN A 272 32.73 -16.65 36.31
C ASN A 272 31.69 -15.60 35.90
N ASP A 273 30.54 -15.61 36.59
CA ASP A 273 29.37 -14.77 36.34
C ASP A 273 29.72 -13.26 36.32
N ALA A 274 30.78 -12.84 37.02
CA ALA A 274 31.22 -11.42 37.02
C ALA A 274 31.88 -10.97 35.71
N ILE A 275 32.41 -11.89 34.90
CA ILE A 275 33.10 -11.59 33.62
C ILE A 275 32.48 -12.31 32.42
N ASP A 276 31.58 -13.25 32.66
CA ASP A 276 30.83 -13.94 31.61
C ASP A 276 29.81 -12.98 30.97
N LEU A 277 29.93 -12.79 29.66
CA LEU A 277 29.04 -11.95 28.86
C LEU A 277 27.94 -12.78 28.15
N CYS A 278 27.99 -14.11 28.24
CA CYS A 278 27.14 -15.06 27.55
C CYS A 278 26.57 -16.14 28.48
N PRO A 279 25.75 -15.74 29.46
CA PRO A 279 25.19 -16.67 30.42
C PRO A 279 24.33 -17.74 29.73
N ASN A 280 24.39 -18.96 30.25
CA ASN A 280 23.76 -20.18 29.74
C ASN A 280 24.44 -20.74 28.49
N THR A 281 25.76 -20.62 28.38
CA THR A 281 26.54 -21.36 27.40
C THR A 281 26.31 -22.86 27.57
N PRO A 282 25.99 -23.60 26.49
CA PRO A 282 25.80 -25.03 26.59
C PRO A 282 27.05 -25.76 27.11
N ILE A 283 26.86 -26.57 28.15
CA ILE A 283 27.94 -27.32 28.82
C ILE A 283 28.77 -28.12 27.80
N GLY A 284 30.09 -27.89 27.82
CA GLY A 284 31.07 -28.62 27.01
C GLY A 284 31.37 -28.00 25.64
N GLU A 285 30.78 -26.86 25.31
CA GLU A 285 31.18 -26.07 24.15
C GLU A 285 32.48 -25.29 24.40
N VAL A 286 33.15 -24.90 23.31
CA VAL A 286 34.39 -24.13 23.39
C VAL A 286 34.01 -22.65 23.37
N VAL A 287 34.35 -21.95 24.45
CA VAL A 287 34.06 -20.53 24.64
C VAL A 287 35.26 -19.63 24.34
N ASP A 288 34.98 -18.38 23.98
CA ASP A 288 35.97 -17.33 23.77
C ASP A 288 36.47 -16.73 25.11
N ALA A 289 37.07 -15.53 25.07
CA ALA A 289 37.58 -14.83 26.27
C ALA A 289 36.48 -14.21 27.16
N ASN A 290 35.22 -14.29 26.73
CA ASN A 290 34.08 -13.65 27.37
C ASN A 290 32.99 -14.67 27.79
N GLY A 291 33.30 -15.97 27.82
CA GLY A 291 32.31 -17.04 28.09
C GLY A 291 31.40 -17.36 26.90
N CYS A 292 31.66 -16.81 25.71
CA CYS A 292 30.71 -16.95 24.61
C CYS A 292 31.06 -18.12 23.69
N SER A 293 30.09 -19.01 23.43
CA SER A 293 30.18 -20.04 22.39
C SER A 293 29.60 -19.56 21.07
N ILE A 294 30.15 -20.04 19.96
CA ILE A 294 29.67 -19.74 18.60
C ILE A 294 28.20 -20.14 18.38
N SER A 295 27.67 -21.10 19.14
CA SER A 295 26.28 -21.55 19.04
C SER A 295 25.25 -20.51 19.51
N GLN A 296 25.70 -19.53 20.30
CA GLN A 296 24.88 -18.43 20.83
C GLN A 296 24.86 -17.22 19.88
N PHE A 297 25.52 -17.32 18.72
CA PHE A 297 25.53 -16.29 17.70
C PHE A 297 24.87 -16.78 16.41
N THR A 298 24.16 -15.85 15.79
CA THR A 298 23.62 -15.98 14.45
C THR A 298 24.61 -15.35 13.48
N TYR A 299 24.99 -16.10 12.45
CA TYR A 299 25.90 -15.63 11.41
C TYR A 299 25.16 -14.73 10.41
N VAL A 300 25.63 -13.49 10.24
CA VAL A 300 25.01 -12.43 9.44
C VAL A 300 26.05 -11.79 8.49
N PRO A 301 26.41 -12.44 7.38
CA PRO A 301 27.56 -12.05 6.54
C PRO A 301 27.36 -10.86 5.59
N ASP A 302 26.17 -10.27 5.53
CA ASP A 302 25.94 -9.06 4.73
C ASP A 302 26.12 -7.84 5.64
N ASP A 303 27.22 -7.10 5.45
CA ASP A 303 27.54 -5.89 6.23
C ASP A 303 26.35 -4.92 6.31
N ASN A 304 25.48 -4.83 5.29
CA ASN A 304 24.34 -3.92 5.32
C ASN A 304 23.19 -4.47 6.18
N PHE A 305 23.01 -5.80 6.23
CA PHE A 305 22.05 -6.42 7.13
C PHE A 305 22.52 -6.31 8.58
N GLU A 306 23.77 -6.65 8.86
CA GLU A 306 24.37 -6.48 10.18
C GLU A 306 24.35 -5.00 10.62
N GLN A 307 24.71 -4.07 9.73
CA GLN A 307 24.63 -2.64 10.02
C GLN A 307 23.20 -2.19 10.35
N TYR A 308 22.18 -2.80 9.73
CA TYR A 308 20.79 -2.54 10.10
C TYR A 308 20.48 -3.01 11.53
N LEU A 309 20.95 -4.20 11.93
CA LEU A 309 20.82 -4.73 13.29
C LEU A 309 21.48 -3.82 14.32
N ILE A 310 22.68 -3.30 14.03
CA ILE A 310 23.36 -2.30 14.87
C ILE A 310 22.49 -1.04 14.99
N ASN A 311 21.93 -0.54 13.88
CA ASN A 311 21.12 0.68 13.88
C ASN A 311 19.84 0.55 14.70
N ILE A 312 19.27 -0.65 14.83
CA ILE A 312 18.10 -0.92 15.68
C ILE A 312 18.48 -1.35 17.11
N GLY A 313 19.78 -1.29 17.46
CA GLY A 313 20.30 -1.60 18.79
C GLY A 313 20.17 -3.08 19.14
N ARG A 314 20.39 -3.96 18.16
CA ARG A 314 20.43 -5.42 18.34
C ARG A 314 21.84 -5.98 18.28
N ASP A 315 22.76 -5.18 17.76
CA ASP A 315 24.14 -5.54 17.58
C ASP A 315 25.03 -4.33 17.90
N ASP A 316 26.31 -4.55 18.16
CA ASP A 316 27.25 -3.52 18.64
C ASP A 316 28.47 -3.31 17.72
N VAL A 317 28.82 -4.29 16.88
CA VAL A 317 29.97 -4.22 15.98
C VAL A 317 29.65 -4.89 14.64
N LEU A 318 30.36 -4.51 13.58
CA LEU A 318 30.33 -5.26 12.32
C LEU A 318 31.38 -6.37 12.37
N ASP A 319 30.98 -7.60 12.68
CA ASP A 319 31.87 -8.76 12.78
C ASP A 319 31.30 -10.07 12.17
N ASP A 320 30.26 -9.96 11.34
CA ASP A 320 29.47 -11.04 10.73
C ASP A 320 28.62 -11.85 11.72
N TYR A 321 28.44 -11.39 12.97
CA TYR A 321 27.70 -12.13 13.99
C TYR A 321 26.83 -11.23 14.87
N VAL A 322 25.62 -11.70 15.16
CA VAL A 322 24.75 -11.09 16.17
C VAL A 322 24.43 -12.12 17.25
N ARG A 323 24.37 -11.72 18.52
CA ARG A 323 23.92 -12.61 19.60
C ARG A 323 22.48 -13.06 19.36
N THR A 324 22.22 -14.37 19.29
CA THR A 324 20.89 -14.91 18.93
C THR A 324 19.81 -14.45 19.91
N ASN A 325 20.12 -14.39 21.21
CA ASN A 325 19.17 -13.90 22.23
C ASN A 325 18.74 -12.44 22.03
N SER A 326 19.54 -11.63 21.34
CA SER A 326 19.23 -10.22 21.07
C SER A 326 18.14 -10.09 20.01
N ILE A 327 18.06 -11.04 19.07
CA ILE A 327 17.12 -11.05 17.96
C ILE A 327 15.85 -11.87 18.24
N ASP A 328 15.85 -12.69 19.29
CA ASP A 328 14.75 -13.61 19.64
C ASP A 328 13.38 -12.91 19.75
N ASN A 329 13.32 -11.68 20.28
CA ASN A 329 12.06 -10.95 20.46
C ASN A 329 11.64 -10.12 19.24
N ILE A 330 12.37 -10.18 18.13
CA ILE A 330 12.06 -9.40 16.93
C ILE A 330 10.92 -10.06 16.16
N THR A 331 9.82 -9.33 16.03
CA THR A 331 8.65 -9.75 15.26
C THR A 331 8.56 -9.07 13.89
N SER A 332 9.31 -8.00 13.64
CA SER A 332 9.23 -7.25 12.37
C SER A 332 10.57 -6.65 11.96
N LEU A 333 10.89 -6.73 10.67
CA LEU A 333 12.09 -6.14 10.07
C LEU A 333 11.71 -5.32 8.82
N TYR A 334 12.21 -4.07 8.75
CA TYR A 334 11.87 -3.08 7.73
C TYR A 334 13.12 -2.59 6.98
N MET A 335 13.53 -3.35 5.98
CA MET A 335 14.73 -3.12 5.18
C MET A 335 14.39 -2.74 3.72
N ASN A 336 13.39 -1.87 3.53
CA ASN A 336 12.76 -1.57 2.24
C ASN A 336 13.22 -0.27 1.54
N TYR A 337 14.27 0.38 2.04
CA TYR A 337 14.78 1.66 1.54
C TYR A 337 16.03 1.53 0.66
N ASN A 338 16.15 0.43 -0.10
CA ASN A 338 17.35 0.12 -0.88
C ASN A 338 18.63 0.13 -0.04
N TYR A 339 18.64 -0.76 0.95
CA TYR A 339 19.80 -1.03 1.79
C TYR A 339 20.92 -1.73 1.00
N ASN A 340 20.68 -2.07 -0.27
CA ASN A 340 21.56 -2.84 -1.14
C ASN A 340 21.86 -4.25 -0.59
N LEU A 341 20.92 -4.83 0.16
CA LEU A 341 21.06 -6.18 0.70
C LEU A 341 21.24 -7.19 -0.45
N SER A 342 22.23 -8.04 -0.31
CA SER A 342 22.57 -9.08 -1.29
C SER A 342 22.44 -10.49 -0.70
N ASP A 343 22.60 -10.61 0.61
CA ASP A 343 22.45 -11.84 1.38
C ASP A 343 21.65 -11.57 2.67
N LEU A 344 20.79 -12.53 3.05
CA LEU A 344 19.99 -12.51 4.28
C LEU A 344 20.22 -13.77 5.12
N THR A 345 21.32 -14.47 4.90
CA THR A 345 21.79 -15.55 5.79
C THR A 345 21.73 -15.07 7.24
N GLY A 346 21.15 -15.91 8.11
CA GLY A 346 20.90 -15.61 9.52
C GLY A 346 19.45 -15.21 9.79
N ILE A 347 18.66 -14.83 8.79
CA ILE A 347 17.22 -14.52 8.94
C ILE A 347 16.42 -15.71 9.50
N GLU A 348 16.91 -16.93 9.29
CA GLU A 348 16.33 -18.18 9.75
C GLU A 348 16.26 -18.27 11.28
N ASP A 349 17.17 -17.59 11.99
CA ASP A 349 17.22 -17.59 13.46
C ASP A 349 16.25 -16.58 14.09
N PHE A 350 15.60 -15.72 13.29
CA PHE A 350 14.54 -14.81 13.73
C PHE A 350 13.22 -15.59 13.88
N THR A 351 13.17 -16.51 14.84
CA THR A 351 12.07 -17.48 15.00
C THR A 351 10.73 -16.87 15.38
N ASN A 352 10.72 -15.65 15.94
CA ASN A 352 9.51 -14.88 16.24
C ASN A 352 9.09 -13.92 15.12
N LEU A 353 9.78 -13.92 13.97
CA LEU A 353 9.51 -13.01 12.87
C LEU A 353 8.12 -13.25 12.25
N GLN A 354 7.35 -12.18 12.20
CA GLN A 354 5.98 -12.13 11.71
C GLN A 354 5.87 -11.29 10.43
N TYR A 355 6.68 -10.24 10.30
CA TYR A 355 6.73 -9.40 9.10
C TYR A 355 8.18 -9.16 8.65
N LEU A 356 8.47 -9.56 7.42
CA LEU A 356 9.71 -9.23 6.72
C LEU A 356 9.43 -8.33 5.51
N ASP A 357 10.01 -7.13 5.49
CA ASP A 357 10.02 -6.22 4.34
C ASP A 357 11.44 -5.95 3.85
N VAL A 358 11.80 -6.52 2.72
CA VAL A 358 13.10 -6.39 2.05
C VAL A 358 12.90 -5.94 0.60
N TYR A 359 11.83 -5.19 0.35
CA TYR A 359 11.53 -4.61 -0.96
C TYR A 359 12.68 -3.75 -1.47
N ASN A 360 12.94 -3.79 -2.79
CA ASN A 360 13.92 -2.96 -3.47
C ASN A 360 15.34 -3.18 -2.93
N ASN A 361 15.85 -4.40 -3.07
CA ASN A 361 17.24 -4.76 -2.75
C ASN A 361 17.82 -5.63 -3.89
N ASN A 362 18.93 -6.33 -3.64
CA ASN A 362 19.67 -7.09 -4.64
C ASN A 362 19.66 -8.61 -4.37
N LEU A 363 18.73 -9.12 -3.54
CA LEU A 363 18.70 -10.51 -3.12
C LEU A 363 18.53 -11.46 -4.31
N THR A 364 19.36 -12.50 -4.39
CA THR A 364 19.24 -13.58 -5.38
C THR A 364 18.58 -14.84 -4.82
N SER A 365 18.61 -14.99 -3.50
CA SER A 365 17.99 -16.07 -2.73
C SER A 365 17.47 -15.54 -1.40
N LEU A 366 16.51 -16.26 -0.83
CA LEU A 366 15.98 -15.99 0.49
C LEU A 366 15.46 -17.31 1.08
N ASP A 367 15.95 -17.69 2.25
CA ASP A 367 15.44 -18.82 3.03
C ASP A 367 14.58 -18.27 4.18
N VAL A 368 13.28 -18.55 4.15
CA VAL A 368 12.34 -18.21 5.24
C VAL A 368 11.76 -19.45 5.89
N SER A 369 12.38 -20.62 5.69
CA SER A 369 11.83 -21.91 6.10
C SER A 369 11.65 -22.07 7.62
N LYS A 370 12.41 -21.31 8.42
CA LYS A 370 12.34 -21.29 9.88
C LYS A 370 11.43 -20.21 10.46
N ASN A 371 11.08 -19.19 9.67
CA ASN A 371 10.18 -18.11 10.08
C ASN A 371 8.71 -18.55 9.97
N THR A 372 8.34 -19.60 10.71
CA THR A 372 7.02 -20.25 10.63
C THR A 372 5.86 -19.35 11.07
N LYS A 373 6.15 -18.30 11.84
CA LYS A 373 5.20 -17.26 12.30
C LYS A 373 4.96 -16.13 11.30
N LEU A 374 5.65 -16.14 10.15
CA LEU A 374 5.57 -15.09 9.14
C LEU A 374 4.15 -14.98 8.57
N TYR A 375 3.47 -13.86 8.82
CA TYR A 375 2.14 -13.56 8.27
C TYR A 375 2.20 -12.63 7.05
N ARG A 376 3.28 -11.85 6.91
CA ARG A 376 3.52 -10.94 5.78
C ARG A 376 4.96 -11.03 5.29
N LEU A 377 5.13 -11.28 3.99
CA LEU A 377 6.41 -11.29 3.31
C LEU A 377 6.40 -10.32 2.13
N GLN A 378 7.30 -9.34 2.15
CA GLN A 378 7.47 -8.36 1.09
C GLN A 378 8.91 -8.39 0.57
N VAL A 379 9.09 -9.00 -0.59
CA VAL A 379 10.38 -9.30 -1.23
C VAL A 379 10.45 -8.79 -2.67
N GLY A 380 9.51 -7.91 -3.04
CA GLY A 380 9.43 -7.39 -4.40
C GLY A 380 10.63 -6.54 -4.80
N ASN A 381 10.85 -6.38 -6.09
CA ASN A 381 11.98 -5.63 -6.67
C ASN A 381 13.33 -6.13 -6.12
N ASN A 382 13.62 -7.41 -6.39
CA ASN A 382 14.86 -8.10 -6.08
C ASN A 382 15.28 -8.94 -7.31
N ASN A 383 16.27 -9.83 -7.16
CA ASN A 383 16.77 -10.71 -8.22
C ASN A 383 16.47 -12.20 -7.94
N LEU A 384 15.40 -12.51 -7.19
CA LEU A 384 15.08 -13.88 -6.80
C LEU A 384 14.68 -14.72 -8.02
N THR A 385 15.34 -15.86 -8.20
CA THR A 385 14.97 -16.85 -9.24
C THR A 385 14.03 -17.93 -8.72
N SER A 386 13.99 -18.12 -7.41
CA SER A 386 13.12 -19.04 -6.70
C SER A 386 12.76 -18.49 -5.32
N LEU A 387 11.60 -18.86 -4.81
CA LEU A 387 11.16 -18.56 -3.46
C LEU A 387 10.38 -19.76 -2.92
N ASP A 388 10.79 -20.28 -1.78
CA ASP A 388 10.09 -21.36 -1.07
C ASP A 388 9.34 -20.78 0.12
N VAL A 389 8.01 -20.93 0.11
CA VAL A 389 7.11 -20.51 1.19
C VAL A 389 6.34 -21.69 1.79
N SER A 390 6.77 -22.92 1.50
CA SER A 390 6.07 -24.14 1.91
C SER A 390 5.99 -24.33 3.44
N ASN A 391 6.93 -23.73 4.18
CA ASN A 391 6.99 -23.79 5.65
C ASN A 391 6.42 -22.55 6.35
N ASN A 392 5.67 -21.69 5.65
CA ASN A 392 5.09 -20.46 6.21
C ASN A 392 3.54 -20.49 6.19
N PRO A 393 2.88 -21.42 6.92
CA PRO A 393 1.43 -21.61 6.86
C PRO A 393 0.61 -20.43 7.43
N ALA A 394 1.26 -19.53 8.17
CA ALA A 394 0.66 -18.31 8.70
C ALA A 394 0.56 -17.18 7.66
N LEU A 395 1.20 -17.29 6.49
CA LEU A 395 1.21 -16.24 5.47
C LEU A 395 -0.19 -15.86 5.00
N ARG A 396 -0.48 -14.56 5.05
CA ARG A 396 -1.69 -13.92 4.52
C ARG A 396 -1.38 -12.93 3.41
N TYR A 397 -0.17 -12.37 3.39
CA TYR A 397 0.25 -11.36 2.44
C TYR A 397 1.61 -11.75 1.84
N LEU A 398 1.64 -11.97 0.54
CA LEU A 398 2.87 -12.25 -0.20
C LEU A 398 3.03 -11.26 -1.35
N TYR A 399 4.07 -10.44 -1.27
CA TYR A 399 4.45 -9.46 -2.28
C TYR A 399 5.83 -9.78 -2.83
N ALA A 400 5.89 -10.46 -3.98
CA ALA A 400 7.11 -10.89 -4.65
C ALA A 400 7.18 -10.44 -6.13
N GLY A 401 6.50 -9.35 -6.48
CA GLY A 401 6.59 -8.73 -7.80
C GLY A 401 7.98 -8.20 -8.15
N ASP A 402 8.26 -7.93 -9.42
CA ASP A 402 9.58 -7.49 -9.94
C ASP A 402 10.73 -8.41 -9.45
N ASN A 403 10.65 -9.68 -9.81
CA ASN A 403 11.70 -10.67 -9.56
C ASN A 403 11.92 -11.51 -10.83
N GLN A 404 12.63 -12.64 -10.71
CA GLN A 404 12.92 -13.54 -11.82
C GLN A 404 12.33 -14.95 -11.58
N LEU A 405 11.25 -15.03 -10.79
CA LEU A 405 10.63 -16.31 -10.42
C LEU A 405 10.04 -17.01 -11.64
N THR A 406 10.44 -18.27 -11.86
CA THR A 406 9.87 -19.12 -12.93
C THR A 406 8.74 -20.00 -12.46
N THR A 407 8.70 -20.32 -11.16
CA THR A 407 7.69 -21.13 -10.50
C THR A 407 7.51 -20.66 -9.05
N LEU A 408 6.32 -20.87 -8.48
CA LEU A 408 6.05 -20.66 -7.07
C LEU A 408 4.99 -21.66 -6.62
N ASP A 409 5.29 -22.41 -5.55
CA ASP A 409 4.33 -23.33 -4.93
C ASP A 409 3.65 -22.63 -3.74
N LEU A 410 2.32 -22.52 -3.81
CA LEU A 410 1.50 -21.87 -2.79
C LEU A 410 0.72 -22.87 -1.92
N SER A 411 0.92 -24.18 -2.11
CA SER A 411 0.18 -25.24 -1.41
C SER A 411 0.39 -25.23 0.11
N GLY A 412 1.55 -24.75 0.59
CA GLY A 412 1.85 -24.54 2.00
C GLY A 412 1.25 -23.27 2.62
N THR A 413 0.57 -22.42 1.82
CA THR A 413 0.07 -21.09 2.24
C THR A 413 -1.46 -20.93 2.02
N PRO A 414 -2.31 -21.83 2.56
CA PRO A 414 -3.74 -21.87 2.23
C PRO A 414 -4.54 -20.64 2.68
N ASN A 415 -4.01 -19.85 3.62
CA ASN A 415 -4.66 -18.67 4.20
C ASN A 415 -4.28 -17.34 3.51
N LEU A 416 -3.65 -17.39 2.33
CA LEU A 416 -3.32 -16.17 1.57
C LEU A 416 -4.56 -15.34 1.26
N TYR A 417 -4.46 -14.05 1.58
CA TYR A 417 -5.46 -13.03 1.35
C TYR A 417 -5.06 -12.11 0.18
N ARG A 418 -3.79 -11.69 0.12
CA ARG A 418 -3.22 -10.87 -0.96
C ARG A 418 -2.01 -11.57 -1.57
N LEU A 419 -1.99 -11.62 -2.91
CA LEU A 419 -0.87 -12.13 -3.68
C LEU A 419 -0.48 -11.15 -4.76
N ASP A 420 0.80 -10.80 -4.77
CA ASP A 420 1.41 -9.97 -5.79
C ASP A 420 2.67 -10.66 -6.32
N LEU A 421 2.64 -11.00 -7.61
CA LEU A 421 3.69 -11.67 -8.38
C LEU A 421 3.91 -10.97 -9.73
N TYR A 422 3.59 -9.68 -9.86
CA TYR A 422 3.75 -9.00 -11.15
C TYR A 422 5.21 -8.97 -11.63
N SER A 423 5.45 -8.86 -12.94
CA SER A 423 6.80 -8.77 -13.52
C SER A 423 7.74 -9.88 -13.03
N ASN A 424 7.35 -11.13 -13.30
CA ASN A 424 8.16 -12.31 -13.05
C ASN A 424 8.24 -13.14 -14.36
N GLN A 425 8.69 -14.40 -14.27
CA GLN A 425 8.83 -15.31 -15.41
C GLN A 425 7.94 -16.56 -15.24
N LEU A 426 6.85 -16.46 -14.48
CA LEU A 426 5.98 -17.59 -14.15
C LEU A 426 5.29 -18.13 -15.39
N THR A 427 5.34 -19.45 -15.60
CA THR A 427 4.64 -20.13 -16.70
C THR A 427 3.32 -20.77 -16.28
N SER A 428 3.16 -21.02 -14.98
CA SER A 428 1.95 -21.58 -14.35
C SER A 428 1.82 -21.05 -12.92
N LEU A 429 0.58 -21.00 -12.42
CA LEU A 429 0.26 -20.69 -11.04
C LEU A 429 -0.97 -21.49 -10.63
N ASP A 430 -0.87 -22.21 -9.51
CA ASP A 430 -1.99 -22.95 -8.91
C ASP A 430 -2.54 -22.17 -7.72
N LEU A 431 -3.83 -21.82 -7.78
CA LEU A 431 -4.57 -21.11 -6.73
C LEU A 431 -5.67 -21.98 -6.11
N SER A 432 -5.70 -23.28 -6.40
CA SER A 432 -6.81 -24.18 -6.02
C SER A 432 -7.01 -24.30 -4.51
N GLN A 433 -5.95 -24.13 -3.70
CA GLN A 433 -6.01 -24.21 -2.24
C GLN A 433 -6.18 -22.84 -1.57
N ASN A 434 -6.01 -21.73 -2.30
CA ASN A 434 -5.98 -20.37 -1.74
C ASN A 434 -7.39 -19.72 -1.80
N THR A 435 -8.37 -20.37 -1.19
CA THR A 435 -9.79 -19.98 -1.28
C THR A 435 -10.12 -18.62 -0.66
N SER A 436 -9.27 -18.14 0.25
CA SER A 436 -9.41 -16.86 0.98
C SER A 436 -8.88 -15.65 0.22
N ILE A 437 -8.25 -15.86 -0.95
CA ILE A 437 -7.58 -14.79 -1.68
C ILE A 437 -8.59 -13.81 -2.27
N ASP A 438 -8.43 -12.51 -1.98
CA ASP A 438 -9.34 -11.45 -2.47
C ASP A 438 -8.68 -10.58 -3.57
N TYR A 439 -7.36 -10.69 -3.74
CA TYR A 439 -6.57 -9.87 -4.65
C TYR A 439 -5.39 -10.64 -5.22
N VAL A 440 -5.28 -10.62 -6.55
CA VAL A 440 -4.20 -11.26 -7.29
C VAL A 440 -3.62 -10.30 -8.32
N GLN A 441 -2.30 -10.09 -8.26
CA GLN A 441 -1.51 -9.48 -9.32
C GLN A 441 -0.53 -10.47 -9.91
N VAL A 442 -0.66 -10.76 -11.20
CA VAL A 442 0.21 -11.67 -11.96
C VAL A 442 0.55 -11.09 -13.34
N GLN A 443 0.33 -9.78 -13.54
CA GLN A 443 0.63 -9.13 -14.82
C GLN A 443 2.12 -9.20 -15.18
N ASN A 444 2.44 -9.15 -16.46
CA ASN A 444 3.81 -9.24 -16.98
C ASN A 444 4.52 -10.55 -16.56
N ASN A 445 3.87 -11.69 -16.81
CA ASN A 445 4.44 -13.03 -16.63
C ASN A 445 4.36 -13.81 -17.96
N GLN A 446 4.59 -15.13 -17.92
CA GLN A 446 4.54 -16.02 -19.08
C GLN A 446 3.44 -17.08 -18.92
N LEU A 447 2.40 -16.79 -18.14
CA LEU A 447 1.32 -17.74 -17.86
C LEU A 447 0.59 -18.09 -19.15
N THR A 448 0.43 -19.40 -19.41
CA THR A 448 -0.31 -19.91 -20.58
C THR A 448 -1.76 -20.25 -20.28
N SER A 449 -2.05 -20.53 -19.01
CA SER A 449 -3.39 -20.72 -18.46
C SER A 449 -3.42 -20.26 -17.01
N LEU A 450 -4.58 -19.81 -16.54
CA LEU A 450 -4.81 -19.49 -15.13
C LEU A 450 -6.21 -19.98 -14.73
N ASP A 451 -6.29 -20.68 -13.61
CA ASP A 451 -7.55 -21.15 -13.03
C ASP A 451 -7.80 -20.42 -11.71
N ILE A 452 -8.89 -19.64 -11.68
CA ILE A 452 -9.31 -18.88 -10.50
C ILE A 452 -10.63 -19.40 -9.93
N SER A 453 -11.07 -20.60 -10.37
CA SER A 453 -12.34 -21.18 -9.92
C SER A 453 -12.37 -21.49 -8.42
N GLY A 454 -11.21 -21.80 -7.83
CA GLY A 454 -11.04 -21.99 -6.38
C GLY A 454 -10.98 -20.68 -5.57
N ALA A 455 -10.63 -19.55 -6.21
CA ALA A 455 -10.49 -18.24 -5.57
C ALA A 455 -11.85 -17.55 -5.35
N THR A 456 -12.72 -18.17 -4.56
CA THR A 456 -14.13 -17.74 -4.40
C THR A 456 -14.29 -16.38 -3.72
N ALA A 457 -13.32 -15.94 -2.90
CA ALA A 457 -13.30 -14.62 -2.26
C ALA A 457 -12.73 -13.50 -3.16
N LEU A 458 -12.26 -13.83 -4.36
CA LEU A 458 -11.54 -12.91 -5.25
C LEU A 458 -12.39 -11.70 -5.64
N GLN A 459 -11.89 -10.50 -5.37
CA GLN A 459 -12.50 -9.22 -5.72
C GLN A 459 -11.78 -8.52 -6.87
N THR A 460 -10.46 -8.70 -6.96
CA THR A 460 -9.63 -8.01 -7.96
C THR A 460 -8.57 -8.94 -8.53
N ILE A 461 -8.45 -8.96 -9.86
CA ILE A 461 -7.37 -9.66 -10.55
C ILE A 461 -6.78 -8.82 -11.69
N TYR A 462 -5.45 -8.79 -11.73
CA TYR A 462 -4.66 -8.28 -12.83
C TYR A 462 -3.82 -9.42 -13.42
N ALA A 463 -4.17 -9.84 -14.64
CA ALA A 463 -3.53 -10.91 -15.39
C ALA A 463 -3.05 -10.42 -16.76
N ASP A 464 -2.73 -9.13 -16.86
CA ASP A 464 -2.35 -8.46 -18.09
C ASP A 464 -0.98 -8.94 -18.60
N ASN A 465 -0.73 -8.80 -19.90
CA ASN A 465 0.57 -9.08 -20.53
C ASN A 465 1.12 -10.46 -20.16
N ASN A 466 0.31 -11.50 -20.40
CA ASN A 466 0.69 -12.90 -20.26
C ASN A 466 0.52 -13.61 -21.61
N GLN A 467 0.56 -14.94 -21.61
CA GLN A 467 0.31 -15.77 -22.79
C GLN A 467 -0.98 -16.58 -22.62
N LEU A 468 -1.96 -16.06 -21.86
CA LEU A 468 -3.15 -16.82 -21.47
C LEU A 468 -3.98 -17.19 -22.69
N THR A 469 -4.10 -18.49 -22.93
CA THR A 469 -5.04 -19.07 -23.89
C THR A 469 -6.36 -19.45 -23.23
N SER A 470 -6.34 -19.65 -21.91
CA SER A 470 -7.48 -19.98 -21.07
C SER A 470 -7.39 -19.26 -19.72
N LEU A 471 -8.48 -18.59 -19.33
CA LEU A 471 -8.71 -18.09 -17.99
C LEU A 471 -9.98 -18.77 -17.47
N VAL A 472 -9.80 -19.74 -16.58
CA VAL A 472 -10.90 -20.56 -16.05
C VAL A 472 -11.53 -19.82 -14.88
N MET A 473 -12.78 -19.44 -15.07
CA MET A 473 -13.59 -18.73 -14.08
C MET A 473 -14.46 -19.73 -13.30
N GLY A 474 -14.73 -19.43 -12.03
CA GLY A 474 -15.68 -20.16 -11.19
C GLY A 474 -16.89 -19.30 -10.81
N THR A 475 -17.46 -19.59 -9.64
CA THR A 475 -18.49 -18.73 -9.03
C THR A 475 -17.85 -17.58 -8.24
N ASN A 476 -17.07 -16.75 -8.91
CA ASN A 476 -16.36 -15.61 -8.31
C ASN A 476 -17.33 -14.43 -8.08
N THR A 477 -18.37 -14.64 -7.26
CA THR A 477 -19.45 -13.65 -7.06
C THR A 477 -19.00 -12.35 -6.41
N ALA A 478 -17.85 -12.34 -5.74
CA ALA A 478 -17.23 -11.15 -5.16
C ALA A 478 -16.40 -10.34 -6.18
N LEU A 479 -16.13 -10.89 -7.37
CA LEU A 479 -15.23 -10.29 -8.35
C LEU A 479 -15.81 -8.99 -8.91
N ARG A 480 -15.03 -7.93 -8.77
CA ARG A 480 -15.37 -6.55 -9.12
C ARG A 480 -14.54 -6.06 -10.28
N TYR A 481 -13.24 -6.37 -10.25
CA TYR A 481 -12.28 -5.91 -11.24
C TYR A 481 -11.54 -7.10 -11.87
N LEU A 482 -11.66 -7.24 -13.18
CA LEU A 482 -10.89 -8.21 -13.96
C LEU A 482 -10.16 -7.50 -15.10
N SER A 483 -8.84 -7.62 -15.10
CA SER A 483 -8.00 -7.24 -16.22
C SER A 483 -7.20 -8.43 -16.72
N ALA A 484 -7.33 -8.73 -18.01
CA ALA A 484 -6.59 -9.74 -18.76
C ALA A 484 -6.17 -9.17 -20.13
N TYR A 485 -5.79 -7.89 -20.14
CA TYR A 485 -5.31 -7.15 -21.30
C TYR A 485 -4.07 -7.82 -21.91
N SER A 486 -3.95 -7.81 -23.24
CA SER A 486 -2.79 -8.33 -23.96
C SER A 486 -2.46 -9.79 -23.61
N ASN A 487 -3.36 -10.69 -24.01
CA ASN A 487 -3.26 -12.14 -23.86
C ASN A 487 -3.63 -12.84 -25.19
N GLN A 488 -3.89 -14.13 -25.15
CA GLN A 488 -4.23 -14.96 -26.31
C GLN A 488 -5.60 -15.65 -26.13
N LEU A 489 -6.50 -15.04 -25.35
CA LEU A 489 -7.80 -15.63 -25.03
C LEU A 489 -8.68 -15.68 -26.27
N THR A 490 -9.25 -16.86 -26.55
CA THR A 490 -10.20 -17.08 -27.66
C THR A 490 -11.66 -17.09 -27.20
N SER A 491 -11.88 -17.34 -25.90
CA SER A 491 -13.15 -17.27 -25.20
C SER A 491 -12.93 -16.83 -23.76
N LEU A 492 -13.92 -16.18 -23.16
CA LEU A 492 -13.95 -15.88 -21.73
C LEU A 492 -15.40 -15.96 -21.24
N ASP A 493 -15.65 -16.75 -20.19
CA ASP A 493 -16.97 -16.84 -19.55
C ASP A 493 -16.95 -16.11 -18.21
N VAL A 494 -17.59 -14.95 -18.16
CA VAL A 494 -17.70 -14.10 -16.96
C VAL A 494 -19.04 -14.25 -16.25
N SER A 495 -19.92 -15.17 -16.68
CA SER A 495 -21.28 -15.30 -16.15
C SER A 495 -21.35 -15.63 -14.65
N GLY A 496 -20.30 -16.26 -14.10
CA GLY A 496 -20.16 -16.53 -12.67
C GLY A 496 -19.78 -15.33 -11.80
N SER A 497 -19.60 -14.13 -12.39
CA SER A 497 -19.06 -12.93 -11.73
C SER A 497 -20.01 -11.71 -11.80
N PRO A 498 -21.26 -11.79 -11.27
CA PRO A 498 -22.29 -10.75 -11.42
C PRO A 498 -21.96 -9.39 -10.75
N SER A 499 -20.95 -9.34 -9.88
CA SER A 499 -20.49 -8.11 -9.21
C SER A 499 -19.46 -7.33 -10.03
N LEU A 500 -19.08 -7.80 -11.22
CA LEU A 500 -18.11 -7.11 -12.08
C LEU A 500 -18.57 -5.69 -12.39
N TYR A 501 -17.71 -4.72 -12.10
CA TYR A 501 -17.90 -3.32 -12.46
C TYR A 501 -16.94 -2.87 -13.57
N ASN A 502 -15.75 -3.51 -13.63
CA ASN A 502 -14.71 -3.23 -14.61
C ASN A 502 -14.21 -4.53 -15.25
N LEU A 503 -14.29 -4.58 -16.58
CA LEU A 503 -13.81 -5.66 -17.40
C LEU A 503 -12.84 -5.13 -18.47
N SER A 504 -11.57 -5.51 -18.38
CA SER A 504 -10.52 -5.16 -19.33
C SER A 504 -9.92 -6.41 -19.97
N ILE A 505 -10.21 -6.62 -21.25
CA ILE A 505 -9.86 -7.83 -22.03
C ILE A 505 -9.41 -7.48 -23.44
N ALA A 506 -8.96 -6.23 -23.63
CA ALA A 506 -8.45 -5.78 -24.93
C ALA A 506 -7.16 -6.50 -25.33
N TYR A 507 -6.86 -6.52 -26.63
CA TYR A 507 -5.71 -7.23 -27.20
C TYR A 507 -5.74 -8.73 -26.87
N ASN A 508 -6.82 -9.38 -27.28
CA ASN A 508 -7.01 -10.82 -27.21
C ASN A 508 -7.50 -11.35 -28.58
N GLN A 509 -7.98 -12.58 -28.62
CA GLN A 509 -8.45 -13.25 -29.85
C GLN A 509 -9.93 -13.65 -29.73
N LEU A 510 -10.70 -12.94 -28.90
CA LEU A 510 -12.11 -13.25 -28.64
C LEU A 510 -12.96 -13.04 -29.89
N THR A 511 -13.82 -14.00 -30.20
CA THR A 511 -14.78 -13.91 -31.32
C THR A 511 -16.21 -13.59 -30.87
N SER A 512 -16.50 -13.86 -29.60
CA SER A 512 -17.72 -13.50 -28.90
C SER A 512 -17.41 -13.15 -27.45
N LEU A 513 -18.30 -12.38 -26.83
CA LEU A 513 -18.24 -12.02 -25.42
C LEU A 513 -19.67 -11.96 -24.88
N ASN A 514 -19.95 -12.76 -23.86
CA ASN A 514 -21.26 -12.77 -23.21
C ASN A 514 -21.20 -11.95 -21.92
N LEU A 515 -21.93 -10.83 -21.87
CA LEU A 515 -22.04 -9.94 -20.71
C LEU A 515 -23.39 -10.07 -20.00
N SER A 516 -24.23 -11.02 -20.40
CA SER A 516 -25.56 -11.21 -19.79
C SER A 516 -25.45 -11.47 -18.29
N GLY A 517 -26.32 -10.80 -17.52
CA GLY A 517 -26.34 -10.89 -16.05
C GLY A 517 -25.36 -9.96 -15.32
N LEU A 518 -24.45 -9.27 -16.02
CA LEU A 518 -23.43 -8.39 -15.40
C LEU A 518 -23.94 -6.95 -15.17
N THR A 519 -25.03 -6.84 -14.41
CA THR A 519 -25.77 -5.58 -14.22
C THR A 519 -24.99 -4.42 -13.57
N ASN A 520 -23.84 -4.67 -12.97
CA ASN A 520 -22.99 -3.68 -12.31
C ASN A 520 -21.90 -3.09 -13.22
N LEU A 521 -21.74 -3.59 -14.45
CA LEU A 521 -20.70 -3.12 -15.37
C LEU A 521 -20.83 -1.62 -15.65
N GLN A 522 -19.72 -0.90 -15.46
CA GLN A 522 -19.58 0.51 -15.81
C GLN A 522 -18.49 0.73 -16.85
N TYR A 523 -17.48 -0.15 -16.88
CA TYR A 523 -16.34 -0.07 -17.79
C TYR A 523 -16.12 -1.40 -18.50
N VAL A 524 -16.14 -1.37 -19.84
CA VAL A 524 -15.82 -2.51 -20.69
C VAL A 524 -14.78 -2.10 -21.73
N SER A 525 -13.62 -2.76 -21.69
CA SER A 525 -12.59 -2.66 -22.71
C SER A 525 -12.36 -4.00 -23.39
N ALA A 526 -12.91 -4.16 -24.59
CA ALA A 526 -12.79 -5.35 -25.44
C ALA A 526 -12.23 -5.01 -26.83
N SER A 527 -11.47 -3.92 -26.93
CA SER A 527 -10.82 -3.50 -28.16
C SER A 527 -9.75 -4.48 -28.65
N ASN A 528 -9.39 -4.44 -29.94
CA ASN A 528 -8.35 -5.30 -30.51
C ASN A 528 -8.64 -6.80 -30.25
N ASN A 529 -9.84 -7.22 -30.61
CA ASN A 529 -10.28 -8.61 -30.60
C ASN A 529 -10.82 -8.96 -32.00
N SER A 530 -11.54 -10.07 -32.14
CA SER A 530 -12.24 -10.47 -33.36
C SER A 530 -13.76 -10.54 -33.17
N LEU A 531 -14.32 -9.68 -32.31
CA LEU A 531 -15.75 -9.67 -32.00
C LEU A 531 -16.57 -9.29 -33.23
N SER A 532 -17.58 -10.11 -33.56
CA SER A 532 -18.53 -9.84 -34.64
C SER A 532 -19.85 -9.22 -34.15
N SER A 533 -20.17 -9.45 -32.88
CA SER A 533 -21.27 -8.84 -32.14
C SER A 533 -20.89 -8.67 -30.66
N ILE A 534 -21.65 -7.84 -29.96
CA ILE A 534 -21.60 -7.68 -28.51
C ILE A 534 -23.03 -7.48 -28.01
N ASP A 535 -23.43 -8.26 -27.00
CA ASP A 535 -24.74 -8.12 -26.36
C ASP A 535 -24.60 -7.23 -25.12
N LEU A 536 -25.23 -6.05 -25.18
CA LEU A 536 -25.22 -5.04 -24.12
C LEU A 536 -26.59 -4.88 -23.45
N SER A 537 -27.49 -5.85 -23.64
CA SER A 537 -28.90 -5.74 -23.25
C SER A 537 -29.14 -5.56 -21.74
N ASN A 538 -28.18 -5.96 -20.90
CA ASN A 538 -28.29 -5.88 -19.43
C ASN A 538 -27.39 -4.79 -18.81
N ASP A 539 -26.61 -4.07 -19.61
CA ASP A 539 -25.54 -3.18 -19.13
C ASP A 539 -26.04 -1.75 -18.87
N THR A 540 -27.11 -1.63 -18.08
CA THR A 540 -27.80 -0.35 -17.82
C THR A 540 -26.94 0.71 -17.13
N ASN A 541 -25.88 0.29 -16.44
CA ASN A 541 -24.93 1.17 -15.76
C ASN A 541 -23.68 1.46 -16.59
N LEU A 542 -23.58 0.95 -17.83
CA LEU A 542 -22.40 1.11 -18.66
C LEU A 542 -22.15 2.58 -18.97
N ARG A 543 -20.94 3.03 -18.62
CA ARG A 543 -20.48 4.40 -18.78
C ARG A 543 -19.42 4.49 -19.88
N ASP A 544 -18.49 3.54 -19.91
CA ASP A 544 -17.34 3.57 -20.80
C ASP A 544 -17.25 2.27 -21.62
N LEU A 545 -17.30 2.41 -22.95
CA LEU A 545 -17.28 1.28 -23.88
C LEU A 545 -16.16 1.44 -24.91
N TYR A 546 -15.19 0.52 -24.87
CA TYR A 546 -14.09 0.43 -25.82
C TYR A 546 -14.14 -0.88 -26.58
N VAL A 547 -14.57 -0.82 -27.84
CA VAL A 547 -14.76 -1.99 -28.73
C VAL A 547 -14.18 -1.74 -30.13
N HIS A 548 -13.31 -0.76 -30.25
CA HIS A 548 -12.61 -0.44 -31.48
C HIS A 548 -11.64 -1.57 -31.92
N ASN A 549 -11.27 -1.59 -33.20
CA ASN A 549 -10.45 -2.66 -33.80
C ASN A 549 -11.07 -4.05 -33.59
N ASN A 550 -12.33 -4.21 -34.01
CA ASN A 550 -13.07 -5.48 -34.02
C ASN A 550 -13.74 -5.67 -35.39
N GLN A 551 -14.68 -6.61 -35.49
CA GLN A 551 -15.40 -6.94 -36.72
C GLN A 551 -16.91 -6.68 -36.56
N LEU A 552 -17.30 -5.73 -35.69
CA LEU A 552 -18.70 -5.47 -35.36
C LEU A 552 -19.44 -4.90 -36.57
N THR A 553 -20.56 -5.54 -36.93
CA THR A 553 -21.42 -5.10 -38.05
C THR A 553 -22.65 -4.31 -37.58
N SER A 554 -23.04 -4.53 -36.32
CA SER A 554 -24.11 -3.82 -35.61
C SER A 554 -23.82 -3.80 -34.11
N MET A 555 -24.47 -2.89 -33.40
CA MET A 555 -24.37 -2.75 -31.95
C MET A 555 -25.67 -2.13 -31.45
N ASP A 556 -26.33 -2.80 -30.50
CA ASP A 556 -27.53 -2.28 -29.86
C ASP A 556 -27.15 -1.55 -28.57
N LEU A 557 -27.40 -0.23 -28.54
CA LEU A 557 -27.12 0.63 -27.40
C LEU A 557 -28.39 1.07 -26.66
N SER A 558 -29.56 0.51 -27.01
CA SER A 558 -30.85 0.91 -26.44
C SER A 558 -30.91 0.84 -24.92
N ASN A 559 -30.20 -0.12 -24.30
CA ASN A 559 -30.11 -0.31 -22.85
C ASN A 559 -28.89 0.34 -22.19
N THR A 560 -28.20 1.29 -22.84
CA THR A 560 -26.99 1.96 -22.30
C THR A 560 -27.20 3.48 -22.10
N PRO A 561 -28.17 3.91 -21.25
CA PRO A 561 -28.52 5.33 -21.11
C PRO A 561 -27.42 6.19 -20.48
N ASN A 562 -26.53 5.55 -19.70
CA ASN A 562 -25.46 6.20 -18.94
C ASN A 562 -24.14 6.33 -19.72
N LEU A 563 -24.11 5.88 -20.98
CA LEU A 563 -22.89 5.88 -21.77
C LEU A 563 -22.35 7.31 -21.95
N TYR A 564 -21.08 7.49 -21.57
CA TYR A 564 -20.34 8.75 -21.56
C TYR A 564 -19.22 8.74 -22.60
N TRP A 565 -18.50 7.61 -22.69
CA TRP A 565 -17.43 7.38 -23.67
C TRP A 565 -17.72 6.18 -24.56
N LEU A 566 -17.69 6.41 -25.88
CA LEU A 566 -17.87 5.38 -26.90
C LEU A 566 -16.72 5.38 -27.90
N TYR A 567 -15.92 4.32 -27.87
CA TYR A 567 -14.84 4.06 -28.82
C TYR A 567 -15.15 2.80 -29.64
N ALA A 568 -15.68 2.97 -30.85
CA ALA A 568 -16.04 1.88 -31.76
C ALA A 568 -15.46 2.05 -33.17
N TYR A 569 -14.34 2.78 -33.30
CA TYR A 569 -13.64 2.97 -34.57
C TYR A 569 -13.00 1.66 -35.10
N ASN A 570 -12.69 1.60 -36.39
CA ASN A 570 -12.15 0.42 -37.06
C ASN A 570 -13.03 -0.83 -36.82
N ASN A 571 -14.30 -0.73 -37.23
CA ASN A 571 -15.28 -1.81 -37.24
C ASN A 571 -15.99 -1.84 -38.60
N GLN A 572 -17.10 -2.57 -38.71
CA GLN A 572 -17.89 -2.72 -39.94
C GLN A 572 -19.33 -2.22 -39.74
N LEU A 573 -19.55 -1.27 -38.82
CA LEU A 573 -20.87 -0.77 -38.47
C LEU A 573 -21.50 -0.05 -39.66
N THR A 574 -22.72 -0.45 -40.03
CA THR A 574 -23.49 0.16 -41.13
C THR A 574 -24.51 1.20 -40.65
N SER A 575 -24.93 1.06 -39.39
CA SER A 575 -25.77 2.01 -38.67
C SER A 575 -25.45 1.91 -37.17
N LEU A 576 -25.79 2.95 -36.42
CA LEU A 576 -25.66 2.97 -34.98
C LEU A 576 -26.72 3.90 -34.40
N ASP A 577 -27.52 3.39 -33.47
CA ASP A 577 -28.50 4.17 -32.71
C ASP A 577 -28.06 4.24 -31.26
N PHE A 578 -27.78 5.46 -30.78
CA PHE A 578 -27.51 5.76 -29.38
C PHE A 578 -28.47 6.82 -28.85
N SER A 579 -29.71 6.88 -29.37
CA SER A 579 -30.74 7.84 -28.97
C SER A 579 -31.00 7.84 -27.46
N THR A 580 -30.93 6.68 -26.80
CA THR A 580 -31.10 6.54 -25.34
C THR A 580 -29.90 7.02 -24.52
N SER A 581 -28.70 7.01 -25.09
CA SER A 581 -27.45 7.46 -24.44
C SER A 581 -27.34 8.99 -24.44
N SER A 582 -28.06 9.64 -23.53
CA SER A 582 -28.15 11.12 -23.46
C SER A 582 -26.91 11.78 -22.82
N ASN A 583 -26.11 11.02 -22.07
CA ASN A 583 -24.92 11.51 -21.38
C ASN A 583 -23.64 11.47 -22.21
N LEU A 584 -23.73 11.09 -23.49
CA LEU A 584 -22.55 10.96 -24.36
C LEU A 584 -21.75 12.26 -24.41
N TYR A 585 -20.47 12.14 -24.09
CA TYR A 585 -19.48 13.21 -24.12
C TYR A 585 -18.49 13.04 -25.27
N TYR A 586 -18.13 11.78 -25.57
CA TYR A 586 -17.14 11.42 -26.58
C TYR A 586 -17.63 10.25 -27.44
N VAL A 587 -17.63 10.44 -28.75
CA VAL A 587 -18.02 9.42 -29.73
C VAL A 587 -16.95 9.30 -30.82
N HIS A 588 -16.39 8.10 -30.97
CA HIS A 588 -15.40 7.80 -32.00
C HIS A 588 -15.78 6.55 -32.80
N LEU A 589 -16.19 6.81 -34.04
CA LEU A 589 -16.75 5.87 -35.01
C LEU A 589 -15.97 5.85 -36.34
N ARG A 590 -14.74 6.36 -36.33
CA ARG A 590 -13.86 6.41 -37.51
C ARG A 590 -13.75 5.04 -38.18
N ASN A 591 -13.64 5.02 -39.51
CA ASN A 591 -13.38 3.79 -40.27
C ASN A 591 -14.42 2.70 -39.98
N ASN A 592 -15.66 3.03 -40.33
CA ASN A 592 -16.83 2.16 -40.33
C ASN A 592 -17.54 2.30 -41.70
N GLN A 593 -18.76 1.81 -41.80
CA GLN A 593 -19.57 1.83 -43.03
C GLN A 593 -20.87 2.62 -42.83
N LEU A 594 -20.88 3.59 -41.91
CA LEU A 594 -22.08 4.36 -41.55
C LEU A 594 -22.53 5.23 -42.72
N THR A 595 -23.80 5.12 -43.10
CA THR A 595 -24.41 5.93 -44.18
C THR A 595 -25.19 7.14 -43.68
N SER A 596 -25.60 7.08 -42.41
CA SER A 596 -26.25 8.15 -41.66
C SER A 596 -25.89 8.02 -40.18
N LEU A 597 -26.03 9.12 -39.44
CA LEU A 597 -25.84 9.16 -38.01
C LEU A 597 -26.72 10.24 -37.41
N ASP A 598 -27.55 9.88 -36.43
CA ASP A 598 -28.35 10.84 -35.68
C ASP A 598 -27.62 11.22 -34.38
N ILE A 599 -27.27 12.49 -34.27
CA ILE A 599 -26.66 13.08 -33.06
C ILE A 599 -27.60 14.10 -32.39
N SER A 600 -28.88 14.11 -32.76
CA SER A 600 -29.84 15.08 -32.25
C SER A 600 -29.96 15.01 -30.73
N ASN A 601 -30.08 16.19 -30.10
CA ASN A 601 -30.26 16.36 -28.67
C ASN A 601 -29.14 15.75 -27.79
N LYS A 602 -27.94 15.53 -28.34
CA LYS A 602 -26.74 15.15 -27.57
C LYS A 602 -26.04 16.41 -27.06
N SER A 603 -26.69 17.10 -26.12
CA SER A 603 -26.24 18.40 -25.60
C SER A 603 -24.90 18.31 -24.84
N ASN A 604 -24.56 17.16 -24.27
CA ASN A 604 -23.29 16.93 -23.57
C ASN A 604 -22.11 16.58 -24.50
N LEU A 605 -22.39 16.28 -25.77
CA LEU A 605 -21.39 15.79 -26.72
C LEU A 605 -20.39 16.90 -27.05
N ARG A 606 -19.10 16.64 -26.81
CA ARG A 606 -18.00 17.58 -27.11
C ARG A 606 -17.13 17.14 -28.26
N TYR A 607 -16.95 15.83 -28.42
CA TYR A 607 -16.03 15.25 -29.39
C TYR A 607 -16.74 14.22 -30.26
N LEU A 608 -16.72 14.47 -31.57
CA LEU A 608 -17.31 13.59 -32.57
C LEU A 608 -16.29 13.26 -33.67
N TYR A 609 -15.94 11.99 -33.77
CA TYR A 609 -15.06 11.46 -34.81
C TYR A 609 -15.82 10.42 -35.64
N VAL A 610 -16.17 10.79 -36.86
CA VAL A 610 -16.96 10.00 -37.81
C VAL A 610 -16.30 9.97 -39.19
N ASP A 611 -15.00 10.26 -39.25
CA ASP A 611 -14.21 10.24 -40.47
C ASP A 611 -14.05 8.83 -41.05
N SER A 612 -13.77 8.73 -42.36
CA SER A 612 -13.68 7.45 -43.06
C SER A 612 -14.95 6.60 -42.91
N ASN A 613 -16.11 7.18 -43.24
CA ASN A 613 -17.41 6.51 -43.29
C ASN A 613 -18.08 6.76 -44.66
N GLN A 614 -19.39 6.54 -44.77
CA GLN A 614 -20.19 6.74 -45.97
C GLN A 614 -21.32 7.75 -45.73
N LEU A 615 -21.15 8.68 -44.78
CA LEU A 615 -22.19 9.63 -44.39
C LEU A 615 -22.52 10.59 -45.54
N ASN A 616 -23.82 10.75 -45.82
CA ASN A 616 -24.31 11.66 -46.86
C ASN A 616 -24.61 13.08 -46.35
N SER A 617 -24.96 13.19 -45.08
CA SER A 617 -25.23 14.45 -44.38
C SER A 617 -24.85 14.34 -42.90
N LEU A 618 -24.60 15.48 -42.26
CA LEU A 618 -24.39 15.58 -40.82
C LEU A 618 -25.09 16.82 -40.27
N ASP A 619 -25.95 16.64 -39.27
CA ASP A 619 -26.64 17.75 -38.59
C ASP A 619 -26.23 17.81 -37.12
N ALA A 620 -25.48 18.86 -36.77
CA ALA A 620 -25.01 19.19 -35.43
C ALA A 620 -25.72 20.43 -34.86
N SER A 621 -26.85 20.85 -35.44
CA SER A 621 -27.56 22.08 -35.05
C SER A 621 -28.22 22.03 -33.67
N THR A 622 -28.26 20.87 -33.02
CA THR A 622 -28.82 20.71 -31.67
C THR A 622 -27.75 20.39 -30.61
N ASN A 623 -26.47 20.57 -30.95
CA ASN A 623 -25.32 20.16 -30.13
C ASN A 623 -24.44 21.37 -29.76
N PRO A 624 -24.91 22.26 -28.86
CA PRO A 624 -24.23 23.54 -28.59
C PRO A 624 -22.82 23.41 -28.00
N ASN A 625 -22.53 22.31 -27.32
CA ASN A 625 -21.25 22.06 -26.65
C ASN A 625 -20.23 21.30 -27.52
N LEU A 626 -20.53 20.99 -28.79
CA LEU A 626 -19.57 20.33 -29.67
C LEU A 626 -18.36 21.24 -29.92
N GLU A 627 -17.17 20.74 -29.59
CA GLU A 627 -15.91 21.45 -29.76
C GLU A 627 -15.11 20.95 -30.96
N ARG A 628 -15.21 19.64 -31.26
CA ARG A 628 -14.48 18.99 -32.36
C ARG A 628 -15.38 18.07 -33.17
N ILE A 629 -15.37 18.26 -34.50
CA ILE A 629 -16.03 17.39 -35.46
C ILE A 629 -15.01 16.99 -36.52
N TYR A 630 -14.67 15.70 -36.57
CA TYR A 630 -13.85 15.10 -37.62
C TYR A 630 -14.76 14.21 -38.46
N ALA A 631 -15.09 14.65 -39.67
CA ALA A 631 -15.99 13.96 -40.60
C ALA A 631 -15.43 13.90 -42.04
N TYR A 632 -14.11 13.93 -42.15
CA TYR A 632 -13.40 13.84 -43.43
C TYR A 632 -13.43 12.43 -44.02
N TYR A 633 -13.21 12.28 -45.34
CA TYR A 633 -13.39 11.01 -46.07
C TYR A 633 -14.78 10.40 -45.87
N ASN A 634 -15.83 11.17 -46.20
CA ASN A 634 -17.21 10.72 -46.24
C ASN A 634 -17.82 11.04 -47.63
N GLN A 635 -19.14 10.98 -47.74
CA GLN A 635 -19.91 11.35 -48.93
C GLN A 635 -20.78 12.59 -48.65
N LEU A 636 -20.34 13.47 -47.74
CA LEU A 636 -21.16 14.56 -47.23
C LEU A 636 -21.46 15.56 -48.35
N THR A 637 -22.75 15.76 -48.62
CA THR A 637 -23.27 16.79 -49.53
C THR A 637 -23.81 17.99 -48.78
N SER A 638 -24.18 17.81 -47.50
CA SER A 638 -24.62 18.86 -46.60
C SER A 638 -24.11 18.65 -45.18
N VAL A 639 -23.73 19.73 -44.51
CA VAL A 639 -23.34 19.76 -43.11
C VAL A 639 -24.02 20.98 -42.48
N ASN A 640 -24.75 20.77 -41.38
CA ASN A 640 -25.37 21.83 -40.60
C ASN A 640 -24.69 21.92 -39.22
N VAL A 641 -23.96 23.00 -38.98
CA VAL A 641 -23.23 23.24 -37.71
C VAL A 641 -23.68 24.52 -37.00
N ASN A 642 -24.78 25.13 -37.44
CA ASN A 642 -25.21 26.44 -36.94
C ASN A 642 -25.53 26.47 -35.44
N GLY A 643 -25.92 25.33 -34.87
CA GLY A 643 -26.13 25.20 -33.42
C GLY A 643 -24.88 24.85 -32.61
N ALA A 644 -23.81 24.36 -33.24
CA ALA A 644 -22.55 23.99 -32.60
C ALA A 644 -21.68 25.22 -32.31
N THR A 645 -22.18 26.12 -31.47
CA THR A 645 -21.57 27.44 -31.20
C THR A 645 -20.22 27.37 -30.48
N ALA A 646 -19.95 26.27 -29.75
CA ALA A 646 -18.65 26.01 -29.12
C ALA A 646 -17.59 25.40 -30.07
N LEU A 647 -17.91 25.21 -31.35
CA LEU A 647 -17.05 24.49 -32.29
C LEU A 647 -15.71 25.22 -32.53
N ARG A 648 -14.61 24.51 -32.29
CA ARG A 648 -13.23 25.01 -32.45
C ARG A 648 -12.47 24.28 -33.56
N TYR A 649 -12.77 23.01 -33.80
CA TYR A 649 -12.09 22.18 -34.80
C TYR A 649 -13.11 21.53 -35.72
N LEU A 650 -13.05 21.85 -37.01
CA LEU A 650 -13.92 21.28 -38.03
C LEU A 650 -13.08 20.72 -39.19
N GLN A 651 -13.12 19.40 -39.36
CA GLN A 651 -12.45 18.69 -40.44
C GLN A 651 -13.45 17.98 -41.33
N LEU A 652 -13.61 18.48 -42.54
CA LEU A 652 -14.58 18.05 -43.56
C LEU A 652 -13.90 17.75 -44.90
N GLN A 653 -12.58 17.61 -44.93
CA GLN A 653 -11.85 17.37 -46.17
C GLN A 653 -12.25 16.07 -46.87
N SER A 654 -12.09 16.02 -48.19
CA SER A 654 -12.43 14.85 -49.02
C SER A 654 -13.91 14.44 -48.87
N ASN A 655 -14.81 15.36 -49.19
CA ASN A 655 -16.27 15.19 -49.19
C ASN A 655 -16.85 15.77 -50.51
N GLN A 656 -18.18 15.97 -50.58
CA GLN A 656 -18.90 16.43 -51.77
C GLN A 656 -19.68 17.72 -51.50
N LEU A 657 -19.22 18.56 -50.56
CA LEU A 657 -19.92 19.78 -50.14
C LEU A 657 -19.90 20.84 -51.25
N THR A 658 -21.07 21.40 -51.56
CA THR A 658 -21.22 22.51 -52.53
C THR A 658 -21.39 23.88 -51.85
N SER A 659 -21.84 23.87 -50.59
CA SER A 659 -21.96 25.03 -49.72
C SER A 659 -21.70 24.63 -48.26
N LEU A 660 -21.35 25.60 -47.43
CA LEU A 660 -21.15 25.43 -46.00
C LEU A 660 -21.41 26.76 -45.31
N ASP A 661 -22.32 26.77 -44.33
CA ASP A 661 -22.59 27.93 -43.48
C ASP A 661 -21.84 27.76 -42.16
N LEU A 662 -21.02 28.76 -41.83
CA LEU A 662 -20.21 28.83 -40.60
C LEU A 662 -20.46 30.11 -39.81
N SER A 663 -21.52 30.86 -40.16
CA SER A 663 -21.81 32.19 -39.62
C SER A 663 -21.97 32.19 -38.09
N SER A 664 -22.42 31.08 -37.52
CA SER A 664 -22.64 30.91 -36.07
C SER A 664 -21.42 30.36 -35.32
N ASN A 665 -20.39 29.87 -36.01
CA ASN A 665 -19.21 29.20 -35.40
C ASN A 665 -18.06 30.19 -35.19
N THR A 666 -18.29 31.27 -34.42
CA THR A 666 -17.33 32.36 -34.20
C THR A 666 -16.08 31.95 -33.41
N SER A 667 -16.17 30.85 -32.65
CA SER A 667 -15.07 30.23 -31.90
C SER A 667 -14.16 29.32 -32.74
N LEU A 668 -14.45 29.15 -34.03
CA LEU A 668 -13.74 28.23 -34.91
C LEU A 668 -12.26 28.63 -35.02
N TYR A 669 -11.37 27.66 -34.77
CA TYR A 669 -9.92 27.85 -34.68
C TYR A 669 -9.19 27.10 -35.81
N TYR A 670 -9.60 25.87 -36.11
CA TYR A 670 -9.14 25.07 -37.26
C TYR A 670 -10.29 24.70 -38.19
N LEU A 671 -10.11 24.95 -39.48
CA LEU A 671 -11.06 24.59 -40.53
C LEU A 671 -10.37 23.92 -41.72
N TYR A 672 -10.62 22.62 -41.91
CA TYR A 672 -10.15 21.87 -43.09
C TYR A 672 -11.36 21.47 -43.93
N VAL A 673 -11.50 22.07 -45.10
CA VAL A 673 -12.59 21.84 -46.06
C VAL A 673 -12.05 21.56 -47.46
N HIS A 674 -10.77 21.22 -47.56
CA HIS A 674 -10.14 20.94 -48.84
C HIS A 674 -10.70 19.69 -49.53
N SER A 675 -10.52 19.58 -50.85
CA SER A 675 -11.03 18.46 -51.64
C SER A 675 -12.56 18.30 -51.52
N ASN A 676 -13.29 19.38 -51.79
CA ASN A 676 -14.76 19.47 -51.83
C ASN A 676 -15.20 20.13 -53.16
N GLN A 677 -16.48 20.52 -53.26
CA GLN A 677 -17.08 21.15 -54.44
C GLN A 677 -17.60 22.57 -54.13
N LEU A 678 -17.03 23.25 -53.12
CA LEU A 678 -17.48 24.57 -52.70
C LEU A 678 -17.24 25.60 -53.81
N THR A 679 -18.26 26.41 -54.11
CA THR A 679 -18.18 27.48 -55.12
C THR A 679 -17.98 28.87 -54.50
N SER A 680 -18.35 29.01 -53.23
CA SER A 680 -18.09 30.17 -52.39
C SER A 680 -18.03 29.75 -50.92
N LEU A 681 -17.40 30.57 -50.09
CA LEU A 681 -17.40 30.42 -48.64
C LEU A 681 -17.27 31.80 -47.99
N ASP A 682 -18.07 32.05 -46.96
CA ASP A 682 -18.05 33.28 -46.17
C ASP A 682 -17.57 32.99 -44.75
N LEU A 683 -16.48 33.64 -44.35
CA LEU A 683 -15.86 33.54 -43.03
C LEU A 683 -15.83 34.90 -42.32
N SER A 684 -16.75 35.81 -42.68
CA SER A 684 -16.82 37.17 -42.11
C SER A 684 -17.10 37.23 -40.61
N THR A 685 -17.58 36.15 -39.99
CA THR A 685 -17.82 36.08 -38.54
C THR A 685 -16.82 35.22 -37.77
N ASN A 686 -15.94 34.48 -38.45
CA ASN A 686 -15.03 33.50 -37.81
C ASN A 686 -13.72 34.17 -37.35
N THR A 687 -13.82 35.12 -36.44
CA THR A 687 -12.71 35.98 -36.00
C THR A 687 -11.55 35.25 -35.34
N SER A 688 -11.82 34.05 -34.78
CA SER A 688 -10.83 33.24 -34.06
C SER A 688 -10.05 32.26 -34.95
N LEU A 689 -10.35 32.21 -36.25
CA LEU A 689 -9.79 31.21 -37.16
C LEU A 689 -8.30 31.46 -37.42
N GLU A 690 -7.44 30.51 -37.06
CA GLU A 690 -5.99 30.63 -37.26
C GLU A 690 -5.47 29.76 -38.41
N TYR A 691 -6.06 28.59 -38.63
CA TYR A 691 -5.64 27.67 -39.68
C TYR A 691 -6.82 27.32 -40.58
N PHE A 692 -6.64 27.57 -41.87
CA PHE A 692 -7.69 27.38 -42.86
C PHE A 692 -7.14 26.73 -44.13
N ASP A 693 -7.67 25.55 -44.46
CA ASP A 693 -7.40 24.86 -45.72
C ASP A 693 -8.70 24.63 -46.51
N VAL A 694 -8.82 25.33 -47.64
CA VAL A 694 -9.91 25.23 -48.62
C VAL A 694 -9.39 24.85 -50.00
N SER A 695 -8.20 24.26 -50.06
CA SER A 695 -7.60 23.84 -51.32
C SER A 695 -8.45 22.81 -52.07
N SER A 696 -8.23 22.68 -53.38
CA SER A 696 -8.95 21.70 -54.22
C SER A 696 -10.48 21.79 -54.12
N ASN A 697 -11.02 23.00 -54.27
CA ASN A 697 -12.45 23.28 -54.38
C ASN A 697 -12.75 23.94 -55.75
N GLN A 698 -13.99 24.42 -55.94
CA GLN A 698 -14.44 25.10 -57.16
C GLN A 698 -14.71 26.59 -56.90
N LEU A 699 -13.96 27.20 -55.97
CA LEU A 699 -14.24 28.56 -55.50
C LEU A 699 -14.14 29.58 -56.63
N THR A 700 -15.17 30.40 -56.74
CA THR A 700 -15.21 31.62 -57.57
C THR A 700 -15.09 32.88 -56.73
N SER A 701 -15.48 32.80 -55.46
CA SER A 701 -15.37 33.86 -54.46
C SER A 701 -15.05 33.26 -53.09
N LEU A 702 -14.35 34.01 -52.26
CA LEU A 702 -14.00 33.62 -50.90
C LEU A 702 -13.92 34.88 -50.04
N ASN A 703 -14.78 34.98 -49.02
CA ASN A 703 -14.75 36.11 -48.09
C ASN A 703 -14.07 35.68 -46.79
N VAL A 704 -12.88 36.22 -46.56
CA VAL A 704 -12.09 35.98 -45.34
C VAL A 704 -11.94 37.23 -44.49
N ALA A 705 -12.58 38.34 -44.82
CA ALA A 705 -12.33 39.64 -44.19
C ALA A 705 -12.47 39.64 -42.65
N GLY A 706 -13.36 38.78 -42.12
CA GLY A 706 -13.58 38.63 -40.68
C GLY A 706 -12.61 37.69 -39.97
N ALA A 707 -11.86 36.84 -40.69
CA ALA A 707 -10.93 35.84 -40.13
C ALA A 707 -9.60 36.49 -39.69
N THR A 708 -9.67 37.57 -38.92
CA THR A 708 -8.53 38.44 -38.57
C THR A 708 -7.37 37.74 -37.84
N SER A 709 -7.61 36.58 -37.21
CA SER A 709 -6.59 35.78 -36.53
C SER A 709 -5.81 34.83 -37.45
N LEU A 710 -6.10 34.82 -38.76
CA LEU A 710 -5.55 33.83 -39.69
C LEU A 710 -4.02 33.87 -39.74
N ARG A 711 -3.39 32.70 -39.57
CA ARG A 711 -1.93 32.51 -39.62
C ARG A 711 -1.50 31.60 -40.77
N TYR A 712 -2.28 30.56 -41.05
CA TYR A 712 -1.99 29.56 -42.07
C TYR A 712 -3.15 29.45 -43.05
N PHE A 713 -2.90 29.75 -44.32
CA PHE A 713 -3.94 29.78 -45.33
C PHE A 713 -3.55 28.99 -46.59
N TYR A 714 -4.40 28.02 -46.93
CA TYR A 714 -4.23 27.13 -48.07
C TYR A 714 -5.48 27.20 -48.96
N CYS A 715 -5.32 27.64 -50.20
CA CYS A 715 -6.40 27.73 -51.19
C CYS A 715 -5.95 27.27 -52.58
N GLN A 716 -4.83 26.55 -52.68
CA GLN A 716 -4.31 26.01 -53.94
C GLN A 716 -5.33 25.11 -54.66
N TYR A 717 -5.17 24.94 -55.97
CA TYR A 717 -6.07 24.13 -56.82
C TYR A 717 -7.53 24.63 -56.91
N ASN A 718 -7.80 25.89 -56.56
CA ASN A 718 -9.06 26.57 -56.87
C ASN A 718 -8.97 27.30 -58.21
N TYR A 719 -9.14 26.57 -59.31
CA TYR A 719 -8.87 27.05 -60.67
C TYR A 719 -9.78 28.19 -61.15
N SER A 720 -10.88 28.48 -60.46
CA SER A 720 -11.82 29.55 -60.82
C SER A 720 -11.70 30.79 -59.92
N LEU A 721 -10.81 30.77 -58.92
CA LEU A 721 -10.67 31.86 -57.97
C LEU A 721 -9.77 32.96 -58.56
N THR A 722 -10.33 34.15 -58.76
CA THR A 722 -9.66 35.24 -59.49
C THR A 722 -9.13 36.37 -58.62
N ASN A 723 -9.68 36.57 -57.42
CA ASN A 723 -9.27 37.67 -56.53
C ASN A 723 -9.24 37.20 -55.08
N LEU A 724 -8.30 37.74 -54.30
CA LEU A 724 -8.18 37.51 -52.86
C LEU A 724 -7.76 38.78 -52.12
N GLU A 725 -8.58 39.17 -51.14
CA GLU A 725 -8.33 40.33 -50.27
C GLU A 725 -7.86 39.85 -48.88
N LEU A 726 -6.55 39.96 -48.63
CA LEU A 726 -5.93 39.54 -47.37
C LEU A 726 -5.32 40.69 -46.56
N GLY A 727 -5.42 41.94 -47.03
CA GLY A 727 -4.86 43.11 -46.35
C GLY A 727 -5.36 43.36 -44.92
N SER A 728 -6.41 42.69 -44.46
CA SER A 728 -6.89 42.76 -43.08
C SER A 728 -6.30 41.71 -42.11
N HIS A 729 -5.24 40.98 -42.50
CA HIS A 729 -4.73 39.81 -41.75
C HIS A 729 -3.27 40.00 -41.27
N PRO A 730 -3.02 40.78 -40.19
CA PRO A 730 -1.66 41.12 -39.78
C PRO A 730 -0.84 39.94 -39.24
N LEU A 731 -1.51 38.86 -38.80
CA LEU A 731 -0.89 37.65 -38.25
C LEU A 731 -0.59 36.57 -39.30
N LEU A 732 -0.95 36.81 -40.57
CA LEU A 732 -0.85 35.83 -41.64
C LEU A 732 0.61 35.52 -41.97
N TYR A 733 0.99 34.25 -41.78
CA TYR A 733 2.37 33.79 -41.84
C TYR A 733 2.64 32.94 -43.08
N TYR A 734 1.68 32.09 -43.49
CA TYR A 734 1.76 31.25 -44.70
C TYR A 734 0.55 31.43 -45.63
N ILE A 735 0.83 31.57 -46.93
CA ILE A 735 -0.17 31.54 -48.01
C ILE A 735 0.27 30.56 -49.09
N TYR A 736 -0.56 29.54 -49.34
CA TYR A 736 -0.45 28.65 -50.49
C TYR A 736 -1.66 28.82 -51.40
N ALA A 737 -1.48 29.53 -52.51
CA ALA A 737 -2.52 29.89 -53.47
C ALA A 737 -2.13 29.52 -54.92
N TYR A 738 -1.25 28.54 -55.08
CA TYR A 738 -0.74 28.08 -56.37
C TYR A 738 -1.81 27.31 -57.15
N ARG A 739 -1.73 27.30 -58.50
CA ARG A 739 -2.77 26.72 -59.38
C ARG A 739 -4.19 27.27 -59.14
N THR A 740 -4.27 28.58 -58.99
CA THR A 740 -5.51 29.38 -58.99
C THR A 740 -5.57 30.24 -60.26
N ALA A 741 -6.68 30.92 -60.52
CA ALA A 741 -6.82 31.88 -61.62
C ALA A 741 -6.63 33.34 -61.15
N LEU A 742 -5.89 33.55 -60.06
CA LEU A 742 -5.75 34.85 -59.43
C LEU A 742 -5.16 35.90 -60.40
N THR A 743 -5.93 36.96 -60.64
CA THR A 743 -5.49 38.20 -61.30
C THR A 743 -5.10 39.25 -60.28
N SER A 744 -5.70 39.25 -59.09
CA SER A 744 -5.33 40.15 -57.99
C SER A 744 -5.18 39.41 -56.67
N LEU A 745 -4.20 39.82 -55.87
CA LEU A 745 -3.97 39.35 -54.50
C LEU A 745 -3.49 40.52 -53.64
N ASN A 746 -4.26 40.91 -52.62
CA ASN A 746 -3.87 41.98 -51.71
C ASN A 746 -3.32 41.42 -50.40
N VAL A 747 -2.02 41.61 -50.15
CA VAL A 747 -1.30 41.25 -48.91
C VAL A 747 -0.64 42.47 -48.26
N SER A 748 -1.11 43.67 -48.59
CA SER A 748 -0.44 44.93 -48.27
C SER A 748 -0.34 45.27 -46.78
N ASN A 749 -1.04 44.56 -45.91
CA ASN A 749 -0.95 44.75 -44.47
C ASN A 749 -0.86 43.39 -43.75
N CYS A 750 0.00 42.53 -44.30
CA CYS A 750 0.41 41.24 -43.73
C CYS A 750 1.92 41.27 -43.36
N PRO A 751 2.35 42.03 -42.33
CA PRO A 751 3.77 42.17 -41.98
C PRO A 751 4.41 40.86 -41.49
N ALA A 752 3.62 39.92 -40.98
CA ALA A 752 4.10 38.61 -40.55
C ALA A 752 4.33 37.61 -41.71
N LEU A 753 3.99 37.96 -42.95
CA LEU A 753 3.99 37.02 -44.06
C LEU A 753 5.42 36.59 -44.45
N THR A 754 5.76 35.34 -44.14
CA THR A 754 7.08 34.75 -44.45
C THR A 754 7.04 33.76 -45.60
N ASN A 755 5.87 33.26 -46.01
CA ASN A 755 5.80 32.35 -47.14
C ASN A 755 4.59 32.66 -48.00
N LEU A 756 4.85 33.04 -49.25
CA LEU A 756 3.84 33.27 -50.26
C LEU A 756 4.15 32.40 -51.47
N ASN A 757 3.23 31.50 -51.80
CA ASN A 757 3.33 30.65 -52.97
C ASN A 757 2.08 30.78 -53.85
N THR A 758 2.21 31.42 -55.00
CA THR A 758 1.14 31.60 -56.00
C THR A 758 1.45 30.90 -57.33
N TYR A 759 2.47 30.04 -57.38
CA TYR A 759 3.01 29.46 -58.60
C TYR A 759 1.98 28.70 -59.48
N ALA A 760 1.71 29.19 -60.70
CA ALA A 760 0.85 28.48 -61.66
C ALA A 760 1.70 27.63 -62.63
N SER A 761 1.87 26.33 -62.37
CA SER A 761 2.75 25.49 -63.19
C SER A 761 2.21 25.12 -64.58
N ILE A 762 0.97 25.48 -64.93
CA ILE A 762 0.30 25.06 -66.19
C ILE A 762 -0.02 26.25 -67.11
N ASN A 763 0.06 27.49 -66.62
CA ASN A 763 -0.02 28.70 -67.43
C ASN A 763 0.48 29.84 -66.53
N PRO A 764 1.68 30.41 -66.76
CA PRO A 764 2.06 31.61 -66.02
C PRO A 764 1.06 32.69 -66.43
N ASN A 765 0.10 33.03 -65.56
CA ASN A 765 -0.82 34.11 -65.84
C ASN A 765 0.01 35.41 -65.77
N PRO A 766 0.38 36.04 -66.90
CA PRO A 766 1.33 37.18 -66.88
C PRO A 766 0.72 38.44 -66.25
N SER A 767 -0.53 38.34 -65.81
CA SER A 767 -1.37 39.44 -65.35
C SER A 767 -1.68 39.38 -63.85
N GLN A 768 -1.02 38.50 -63.07
CA GLN A 768 -1.20 38.48 -61.61
C GLN A 768 -0.56 39.73 -61.00
N CYS A 769 -1.39 40.56 -60.36
CA CYS A 769 -0.96 41.71 -59.56
C CYS A 769 -1.04 41.35 -58.08
N ILE A 770 0.06 41.55 -57.35
CA ILE A 770 0.15 41.36 -55.90
C ILE A 770 0.32 42.73 -55.25
N GLN A 771 -0.70 43.18 -54.53
CA GLN A 771 -0.63 44.43 -53.77
C GLN A 771 0.11 44.18 -52.45
N VAL A 772 1.17 44.94 -52.19
CA VAL A 772 2.08 44.83 -51.04
C VAL A 772 2.23 46.17 -50.32
N SER A 773 2.69 46.19 -49.06
CA SER A 773 3.07 47.43 -48.37
C SER A 773 4.27 48.09 -49.03
N GLN A 774 4.52 49.37 -48.72
CA GLN A 774 5.72 50.06 -49.17
C GLN A 774 7.01 49.35 -48.70
N ASP A 775 7.02 48.84 -47.47
CA ASP A 775 8.17 48.13 -46.90
C ASP A 775 8.42 46.79 -47.60
N GLN A 776 7.36 46.01 -47.86
CA GLN A 776 7.45 44.77 -48.62
C GLN A 776 7.84 45.01 -50.09
N PHE A 777 7.37 46.10 -50.71
CA PHE A 777 7.76 46.47 -52.08
C PHE A 777 9.25 46.78 -52.18
N ASN A 778 9.80 47.48 -51.18
CA ASN A 778 11.22 47.81 -51.13
C ASN A 778 12.10 46.57 -50.92
N ASN A 779 11.57 45.54 -50.25
CA ASN A 779 12.30 44.31 -49.90
C ASN A 779 11.44 43.06 -50.14
N ILE A 780 11.13 42.76 -51.41
CA ILE A 780 10.37 41.56 -51.75
C ILE A 780 11.17 40.32 -51.33
N PRO A 781 10.63 39.44 -50.47
CA PRO A 781 11.39 38.30 -49.99
C PRO A 781 11.75 37.29 -51.08
N SER A 782 13.01 36.88 -51.16
CA SER A 782 13.53 35.99 -52.21
C SER A 782 12.95 34.57 -52.19
N TYR A 783 12.37 34.17 -51.06
CA TYR A 783 11.71 32.88 -50.88
C TYR A 783 10.21 32.89 -51.24
N TRP A 784 9.65 34.05 -51.63
CA TRP A 784 8.31 34.10 -52.21
C TRP A 784 8.33 33.49 -53.62
N ASN A 785 7.44 32.53 -53.85
CA ASN A 785 7.32 31.83 -55.13
C ASN A 785 6.07 32.30 -55.89
N THR A 786 6.23 33.38 -56.65
CA THR A 786 5.13 34.10 -57.33
C THR A 786 5.30 34.22 -58.86
N TYR A 787 6.24 33.45 -59.43
CA TYR A 787 6.65 33.38 -60.85
C TYR A 787 5.85 34.22 -61.86
N GLY A 788 6.37 35.41 -62.20
CA GLY A 788 5.80 36.30 -63.21
C GLY A 788 4.77 37.32 -62.70
N ALA A 789 4.45 37.32 -61.40
CA ALA A 789 3.59 38.34 -60.81
C ALA A 789 4.22 39.74 -60.81
N THR A 790 3.38 40.75 -60.98
CA THR A 790 3.73 42.17 -60.80
C THR A 790 3.37 42.59 -59.38
N TYR A 791 4.20 43.43 -58.76
CA TYR A 791 3.96 43.96 -57.42
C TYR A 791 3.53 45.43 -57.50
N SER A 792 2.57 45.83 -56.66
CA SER A 792 2.05 47.20 -56.61
C SER A 792 1.86 47.67 -55.17
N THR A 793 2.13 48.95 -54.91
CA THR A 793 1.81 49.60 -53.62
C THR A 793 0.43 50.27 -53.64
N THR A 794 -0.18 50.43 -54.82
CA THR A 794 -1.57 50.87 -55.01
C THR A 794 -2.48 49.67 -55.28
N PRO A 795 -3.82 49.80 -55.09
CA PRO A 795 -4.77 48.74 -55.41
C PRO A 795 -4.55 48.15 -56.80
N CYS A 796 -4.55 46.82 -56.88
CA CYS A 796 -4.46 46.11 -58.15
C CYS A 796 -5.72 46.37 -59.00
N PRO A 797 -5.58 46.51 -60.34
CA PRO A 797 -6.67 46.84 -61.24
C PRO A 797 -7.72 45.74 -61.41
#